data_AF-A0A966FYT1-F1
#
_entry.id   AF-A0A966FYT1-F1
#
_cell.length_a   1.000
_cell.length_b   1.000
_cell.length_c   1.000
_cell.angle_alpha   90.00
_cell.angle_beta   90.00
_cell.angle_gamma   90.00
#
_symmetry.space_group_name_H-M   'P 1'
#
loop_
_entity.id
_entity.type
_entity.pdbx_description
1 polymer ?
#
loop_
_entity_poly.entity_id
_entity_poly.type
_entity_poly.pdbx_seq_one_letter_code
_entity_poly.pdbx_strand_id
1 'polypeptide(L)'
;MTNLLQTTLNKTYNQLKNFAGLNDFWNLFEIAFGTQYDHTVATNLRSQWLVGDFSSFPQIEILDSSILGNASGAYGTSTNKIYLAANFLDTATDTDIIAVLLEEYGHFVDAHINQTDSAGDEGDIFSNLVRGNILSAGTLQALKGENDWATITVGGQSIEVEQATMFLSDLNFTASAGGPFKVRDLFDAFYYENVQTINPGVFRARFKNVILPSGPNLAYNQIGSFVPGSPPTTGLTTTITPLDSTVKGLLIHTATSTIGGPTSAIWTPPSSMPPYSNTTTATNFLSPLPFTTISRHLFAEDTFVGAPLNVGRMSRSSPMTTSKVTLVWTGTPSTTDSDPMLNLSLVPTSPSGATITPVTIGINSFVGTENTTGWTGEVFTGAGAFEYVQQIEIPTTYLPFSSSYDVFVGGSLGSSASQDFSIFFTSNPVVGQGHGWGDVHLVNFDGKPYDFQAVGEFILVKSLIDDFQVQTRQKPWGASTTVSVNTAFATTIDGYNVVYDSELAVGQELKIDGVTYNLASGQSVFLGSSKIQRSGNNYTFTYAGLDGDISTTDDNDVVIASDNGSYIDVYVDPADYRFGVLQGLLGNGDGVSTNDFALRNGIDLGPNPTDQTIHTTYADSWRITQQESLFGTETFADKKFPDNYVSLNTLAEKNPQGVANAFATARKFGIAEGAFSKGAAFDFLVTGDETFLLGAKQAANLALQGEFKNGDVKLPLGSIEGSKWNDVNANGIWDKGEEALAGRTIYIDSVTNGQLDPWEISTVTNADGQYTFSNLGPGEYAILEVNQTGWIQTFPTTPYALNLKAGEKLTGINFGNYFQLPKINLSPNSQTIVEGLTSPQNVAYTVTLSSVSTVPVSVNIATANGTATAGLDYTAINVSLTFAPGVTSQVLNIPILNDSFNEADETFTLTLSSPTNATLGTTTTVTTAITDTLTAGVTTVLPANVENLTLTGAAAINGTGNAGNNVITGNTGNNILNGGAGVDTLIGGLGNDTYIVDTATDTITELAGGGTDTIQSSVTYTIAALNNVENLTLTGAAAINGTGNAGNNVITGNSGNNILNGGAGIDTLTGGTGNDIFLFQFSQSTVANPDRITDFAIGSDKIDLLSAAGGVLPAPAAFSRAANSAAATLTNVVNAVFTDANGSLAGNQALGINSAALVQVTTAGIAGNYIIVNDNVAGFQSANDLLVNVTGITGTLPALGNITVSNFFV
;
A
#
# COMPACT_ATOMS: atom_id res chain seq x y z
N MET A 1 17.53 -4.57 -46.87
CA MET A 1 17.72 -4.31 -45.42
C MET A 1 19.21 -4.25 -45.16
N THR A 2 19.71 -3.11 -44.70
CA THR A 2 21.10 -2.91 -44.28
C THR A 2 21.34 -3.66 -42.95
N ASN A 3 22.57 -4.14 -42.70
CA ASN A 3 22.95 -4.79 -41.43
C ASN A 3 22.65 -3.93 -40.18
N LEU A 4 22.49 -2.61 -40.36
CA LEU A 4 22.17 -1.66 -39.30
C LEU A 4 20.75 -1.87 -38.75
N LEU A 5 19.70 -1.80 -39.58
CA LEU A 5 18.31 -1.93 -39.13
C LEU A 5 18.02 -3.26 -38.43
N GLN A 6 18.63 -4.36 -38.87
CA GLN A 6 18.48 -5.66 -38.22
C GLN A 6 19.13 -5.70 -36.82
N THR A 7 20.27 -5.03 -36.66
CA THR A 7 20.98 -4.92 -35.39
C THR A 7 20.22 -4.02 -34.43
N THR A 8 19.72 -2.89 -34.91
CA THR A 8 18.91 -1.94 -34.14
C THR A 8 17.57 -2.56 -33.72
N LEU A 9 16.92 -3.33 -34.60
CA LEU A 9 15.69 -4.07 -34.29
C LEU A 9 15.89 -5.08 -33.16
N ASN A 10 17.02 -5.80 -33.14
CA ASN A 10 17.35 -6.70 -32.04
C ASN A 10 17.53 -5.93 -30.71
N LYS A 11 18.09 -4.70 -30.75
CA LYS A 11 18.19 -3.83 -29.57
C LYS A 11 16.81 -3.37 -29.09
N THR A 12 15.92 -2.98 -30.01
CA THR A 12 14.52 -2.63 -29.71
C THR A 12 13.79 -3.78 -29.03
N TYR A 13 13.89 -4.99 -29.58
CA TYR A 13 13.29 -6.19 -29.01
C TYR A 13 13.85 -6.54 -27.63
N ASN A 14 15.14 -6.34 -27.40
CA ASN A 14 15.72 -6.50 -26.06
C ASN A 14 15.15 -5.47 -25.08
N GLN A 15 14.93 -4.21 -25.50
CA GLN A 15 14.28 -3.21 -24.64
C GLN A 15 12.83 -3.58 -24.32
N LEU A 16 12.04 -4.04 -25.29
CA LEU A 16 10.68 -4.53 -25.05
C LEU A 16 10.64 -5.77 -24.15
N LYS A 17 11.59 -6.70 -24.33
CA LYS A 17 11.73 -7.87 -23.46
C LYS A 17 12.05 -7.45 -22.02
N ASN A 18 12.96 -6.51 -21.84
CA ASN A 18 13.33 -5.98 -20.53
C ASN A 18 12.15 -5.24 -19.89
N PHE A 19 11.44 -4.42 -20.65
CA PHE A 19 10.23 -3.72 -20.22
C PHE A 19 9.14 -4.71 -19.79
N ALA A 20 8.87 -5.75 -20.57
CA ALA A 20 7.92 -6.82 -20.22
C ALA A 20 8.28 -7.56 -18.93
N GLY A 21 9.58 -7.63 -18.63
CA GLY A 21 10.16 -8.22 -17.41
C GLY A 21 10.10 -7.32 -16.17
N LEU A 22 9.69 -6.06 -16.30
CA LEU A 22 9.57 -5.16 -15.14
C LEU A 22 8.45 -5.62 -14.21
N ASN A 23 8.71 -5.57 -12.90
CA ASN A 23 7.69 -5.80 -11.87
C ASN A 23 6.57 -4.74 -11.96
N ASP A 24 6.94 -3.52 -12.35
CA ASP A 24 6.02 -2.38 -12.51
C ASP A 24 5.37 -2.31 -13.91
N PHE A 25 5.56 -3.34 -14.75
CA PHE A 25 5.08 -3.36 -16.14
C PHE A 25 3.63 -2.90 -16.25
N TRP A 26 2.71 -3.42 -15.43
CA TRP A 26 1.28 -3.10 -15.55
C TRP A 26 0.96 -1.65 -15.20
N ASN A 27 1.66 -1.05 -14.23
CA ASN A 27 1.46 0.36 -13.91
C ASN A 27 2.01 1.25 -15.03
N LEU A 28 3.19 0.93 -15.57
CA LEU A 28 3.77 1.64 -16.72
C LEU A 28 2.91 1.47 -17.99
N PHE A 29 2.35 0.28 -18.18
CA PHE A 29 1.46 -0.05 -19.28
C PHE A 29 0.13 0.69 -19.17
N GLU A 30 -0.42 0.86 -17.96
CA GLU A 30 -1.59 1.71 -17.69
C GLU A 30 -1.30 3.21 -17.83
N ILE A 31 -0.06 3.65 -17.57
CA ILE A 31 0.36 5.04 -17.82
C ILE A 31 0.31 5.36 -19.31
N ALA A 32 0.79 4.42 -20.15
CA ALA A 32 0.74 4.50 -21.60
C ALA A 32 -0.67 4.35 -22.15
N PHE A 33 -1.34 3.21 -21.95
CA PHE A 33 -2.57 2.84 -22.68
C PHE A 33 -3.88 3.02 -21.87
N GLY A 34 -3.80 3.69 -20.71
CA GLY A 34 -4.94 3.89 -19.82
C GLY A 34 -5.36 2.63 -19.05
N THR A 35 -6.47 2.73 -18.31
CA THR A 35 -6.93 1.66 -17.39
C THR A 35 -8.05 0.79 -17.95
N GLN A 36 -8.46 0.97 -19.22
CA GLN A 36 -9.60 0.26 -19.83
C GLN A 36 -9.21 -0.42 -21.15
N TYR A 37 -8.37 -1.45 -21.08
CA TYR A 37 -7.96 -2.28 -22.23
C TYR A 37 -8.28 -3.78 -22.03
N ASP A 38 -8.20 -4.57 -23.10
CA ASP A 38 -8.31 -6.03 -23.05
C ASP A 38 -7.07 -6.64 -22.40
N HIS A 39 -7.14 -6.83 -21.08
CA HIS A 39 -6.08 -7.44 -20.28
C HIS A 39 -5.68 -8.85 -20.75
N THR A 40 -6.56 -9.58 -21.44
CA THR A 40 -6.23 -10.92 -21.94
C THR A 40 -5.24 -10.81 -23.10
N VAL A 41 -5.51 -9.90 -24.04
CA VAL A 41 -4.63 -9.63 -25.18
C VAL A 41 -3.31 -9.05 -24.69
N ALA A 42 -3.35 -8.06 -23.78
CA ALA A 42 -2.14 -7.47 -23.20
C ALA A 42 -1.28 -8.51 -22.45
N THR A 43 -1.90 -9.42 -21.70
CA THR A 43 -1.18 -10.50 -20.99
C THR A 43 -0.53 -11.48 -21.96
N ASN A 44 -1.19 -11.78 -23.08
CA ASN A 44 -0.62 -12.63 -24.12
C ASN A 44 0.58 -11.96 -24.81
N LEU A 45 0.47 -10.68 -25.17
CA LEU A 45 1.57 -9.90 -25.74
C LEU A 45 2.76 -9.85 -24.78
N ARG A 46 2.53 -9.53 -23.50
CA ARG A 46 3.58 -9.53 -22.47
C ARG A 46 4.24 -10.92 -22.35
N SER A 47 3.45 -11.99 -22.34
CA SER A 47 3.97 -13.36 -22.22
C SER A 47 4.86 -13.75 -23.41
N GLN A 48 4.52 -13.28 -24.62
CA GLN A 48 5.36 -13.44 -25.81
C GLN A 48 6.66 -12.64 -25.68
N TRP A 49 6.59 -11.36 -25.32
CA TRP A 49 7.77 -10.49 -25.18
C TRP A 49 8.75 -11.00 -24.11
N LEU A 50 8.24 -11.53 -22.99
CA LEU A 50 9.04 -12.13 -21.92
C LEU A 50 9.93 -13.28 -22.40
N VAL A 51 9.42 -14.10 -23.32
CA VAL A 51 10.20 -15.20 -23.91
C VAL A 51 10.99 -14.78 -25.14
N GLY A 52 10.94 -13.48 -25.50
CA GLY A 52 11.57 -12.93 -26.70
C GLY A 52 10.85 -13.32 -28.00
N ASP A 53 9.59 -13.74 -27.91
CA ASP A 53 8.76 -13.97 -29.07
C ASP A 53 8.11 -12.64 -29.50
N PHE A 54 8.57 -12.13 -30.63
CA PHE A 54 8.09 -10.90 -31.25
C PHE A 54 7.40 -11.18 -32.59
N SER A 55 7.01 -12.44 -32.84
CA SER A 55 6.37 -12.85 -34.09
C SER A 55 4.98 -12.26 -34.32
N SER A 56 4.35 -11.75 -33.25
CA SER A 56 3.08 -11.03 -33.31
C SER A 56 3.20 -9.60 -33.82
N PHE A 57 4.41 -9.02 -33.83
CA PHE A 57 4.60 -7.66 -34.30
C PHE A 57 4.49 -7.52 -35.82
N PRO A 58 3.99 -6.37 -36.29
CA PRO A 58 3.76 -6.12 -37.71
C PRO A 58 5.06 -6.06 -38.50
N GLN A 59 4.98 -6.36 -39.79
CA GLN A 59 6.13 -6.27 -40.69
C GLN A 59 6.54 -4.80 -40.89
N ILE A 60 7.85 -4.52 -40.79
CA ILE A 60 8.43 -3.21 -41.12
C ILE A 60 8.65 -3.09 -42.63
N GLU A 61 8.17 -2.01 -43.22
CA GLU A 61 8.35 -1.64 -44.63
C GLU A 61 9.01 -0.26 -44.73
N ILE A 62 10.10 -0.17 -45.50
CA ILE A 62 10.78 1.11 -45.71
C ILE A 62 10.14 1.79 -46.91
N LEU A 63 9.61 3.00 -46.71
CA LEU A 63 9.01 3.81 -47.76
C LEU A 63 9.93 4.95 -48.16
N ASP A 64 9.77 5.41 -49.41
CA ASP A 64 10.38 6.66 -49.84
C ASP A 64 9.82 7.81 -48.99
N SER A 65 10.70 8.68 -48.52
CA SER A 65 10.34 9.79 -47.61
C SER A 65 9.31 10.75 -48.21
N SER A 66 9.16 10.80 -49.54
CA SER A 66 8.10 11.58 -50.18
C SER A 66 6.67 11.04 -49.90
N ILE A 67 6.54 9.80 -49.42
CA ILE A 67 5.27 9.15 -49.09
C ILE A 67 4.86 9.42 -47.65
N LEU A 68 5.81 9.41 -46.70
CA LEU A 68 5.58 9.67 -45.26
C LEU A 68 5.67 11.16 -44.90
N GLY A 69 6.12 12.03 -45.81
CA GLY A 69 6.25 13.46 -45.56
C GLY A 69 7.39 13.77 -44.60
N ASN A 70 7.09 14.47 -43.49
CA ASN A 70 8.06 14.78 -42.44
C ASN A 70 8.08 13.73 -41.31
N ALA A 71 7.24 12.71 -41.36
CA ALA A 71 7.17 11.66 -40.33
C ALA A 71 8.36 10.70 -40.43
N SER A 72 8.88 10.26 -39.28
CA SER A 72 9.99 9.30 -39.18
C SER A 72 9.50 7.86 -39.25
N GLY A 73 8.28 7.60 -38.74
CA GLY A 73 7.59 6.31 -38.74
C GLY A 73 6.08 6.46 -38.98
N ALA A 74 5.38 5.33 -39.13
CA ALA A 74 3.91 5.25 -39.08
C ALA A 74 3.42 3.81 -38.88
N TYR A 75 2.37 3.59 -38.08
CA TYR A 75 1.67 2.31 -37.96
C TYR A 75 0.35 2.31 -38.75
N GLY A 76 0.23 1.41 -39.73
CA GLY A 76 -0.98 1.24 -40.52
C GLY A 76 -1.94 0.21 -39.92
N THR A 77 -2.96 0.65 -39.19
CA THR A 77 -3.99 -0.22 -38.60
C THR A 77 -4.70 -1.11 -39.65
N SER A 78 -4.97 -0.58 -40.85
CA SER A 78 -5.65 -1.32 -41.92
C SER A 78 -4.77 -2.32 -42.68
N THR A 79 -3.44 -2.12 -42.68
CA THR A 79 -2.45 -3.01 -43.32
C THR A 79 -1.75 -3.93 -42.34
N ASN A 80 -1.83 -3.63 -41.05
CA ASN A 80 -1.05 -4.20 -39.96
C ASN A 80 0.46 -4.22 -40.27
N LYS A 81 0.99 -3.04 -40.63
CA LYS A 81 2.41 -2.82 -40.98
C LYS A 81 2.96 -1.56 -40.32
N ILE A 82 4.25 -1.57 -40.01
CA ILE A 82 5.00 -0.37 -39.63
C ILE A 82 5.75 0.14 -40.86
N TYR A 83 5.70 1.44 -41.10
CA TYR A 83 6.37 2.12 -42.20
C TYR A 83 7.48 3.02 -41.63
N LEU A 84 8.68 2.97 -42.20
CA LEU A 84 9.78 3.87 -41.82
C LEU A 84 10.26 4.70 -43.02
N ALA A 85 10.61 5.96 -42.78
CA ALA A 85 11.11 6.85 -43.83
C ALA A 85 12.58 6.55 -44.17
N ALA A 86 12.90 6.40 -45.46
CA ALA A 86 14.25 6.09 -45.91
C ALA A 86 15.30 7.14 -45.48
N ASN A 87 14.98 8.44 -45.58
CA ASN A 87 15.86 9.54 -45.17
C ASN A 87 16.16 9.58 -43.66
N PHE A 88 15.20 9.14 -42.83
CA PHE A 88 15.38 9.04 -41.40
C PHE A 88 16.43 7.98 -41.09
N LEU A 89 16.32 6.80 -41.70
CA LEU A 89 17.29 5.71 -41.52
C LEU A 89 18.71 6.05 -41.98
N ASP A 90 18.86 7.00 -42.91
CA ASP A 90 20.17 7.44 -43.41
C ASP A 90 20.88 8.42 -42.46
N THR A 91 20.16 9.11 -41.58
CA THR A 91 20.69 10.20 -40.72
C THR A 91 20.52 9.96 -39.23
N ALA A 92 19.64 9.05 -38.83
CA ALA A 92 19.29 8.76 -37.45
C ALA A 92 20.34 7.88 -36.74
N THR A 93 20.52 8.10 -35.44
CA THR A 93 21.32 7.21 -34.59
C THR A 93 20.53 5.94 -34.24
N ASP A 94 21.23 4.91 -33.74
CA ASP A 94 20.55 3.72 -33.19
C ASP A 94 19.50 4.07 -32.14
N THR A 95 19.77 5.09 -31.31
CA THR A 95 18.84 5.56 -30.27
C THR A 95 17.58 6.18 -30.87
N ASP A 96 17.73 6.97 -31.94
CA ASP A 96 16.60 7.62 -32.60
C ASP A 96 15.73 6.59 -33.32
N ILE A 97 16.34 5.61 -34.00
CA ILE A 97 15.63 4.53 -34.69
C ILE A 97 14.90 3.64 -33.67
N ILE A 98 15.50 3.34 -32.52
CA ILE A 98 14.84 2.59 -31.45
C ILE A 98 13.63 3.37 -30.91
N ALA A 99 13.76 4.67 -30.69
CA ALA A 99 12.68 5.52 -30.19
C ALA A 99 11.44 5.45 -31.11
N VAL A 100 11.65 5.68 -32.40
CA VAL A 100 10.57 5.62 -33.40
C VAL A 100 10.00 4.21 -33.50
N LEU A 101 10.83 3.16 -33.52
CA LEU A 101 10.30 1.80 -33.57
C LEU A 101 9.41 1.46 -32.37
N LEU A 102 9.79 1.88 -31.17
CA LEU A 102 9.01 1.63 -29.95
C LEU A 102 7.70 2.40 -29.94
N GLU A 103 7.72 3.64 -30.42
CA GLU A 103 6.55 4.49 -30.62
C GLU A 103 5.54 3.80 -31.55
N GLU A 104 5.98 3.36 -32.73
CA GLU A 104 5.11 2.64 -33.67
C GLU A 104 4.63 1.27 -33.15
N TYR A 105 5.45 0.59 -32.34
CA TYR A 105 4.99 -0.62 -31.65
C TYR A 105 3.96 -0.31 -30.55
N GLY A 106 4.05 0.84 -29.91
CA GLY A 106 3.05 1.34 -28.96
C GLY A 106 1.70 1.53 -29.64
N HIS A 107 1.68 2.19 -30.80
CA HIS A 107 0.48 2.36 -31.63
C HIS A 107 -0.12 1.02 -32.08
N PHE A 108 0.72 0.05 -32.46
CA PHE A 108 0.26 -1.32 -32.71
C PHE A 108 -0.40 -1.96 -31.49
N VAL A 109 0.21 -1.81 -30.31
CA VAL A 109 -0.29 -2.41 -29.07
C VAL A 109 -1.65 -1.81 -28.70
N ASP A 110 -1.77 -0.49 -28.72
CA ASP A 110 -3.02 0.22 -28.40
C ASP A 110 -4.17 -0.28 -29.27
N ALA A 111 -3.97 -0.33 -30.60
CA ALA A 111 -4.97 -0.80 -31.57
C ALA A 111 -5.42 -2.26 -31.36
N HIS A 112 -4.66 -3.09 -30.65
CA HIS A 112 -4.97 -4.49 -30.39
C HIS A 112 -5.60 -4.74 -29.02
N ILE A 113 -5.36 -3.86 -28.04
CA ILE A 113 -5.87 -4.00 -26.68
C ILE A 113 -7.08 -3.08 -26.43
N ASN A 114 -7.18 -1.96 -27.14
CA ASN A 114 -8.25 -0.98 -26.98
C ASN A 114 -9.25 -1.04 -28.14
N GLN A 115 -10.55 -0.93 -27.82
CA GLN A 115 -11.63 -0.90 -28.82
C GLN A 115 -11.89 0.52 -29.34
N THR A 116 -11.46 1.52 -28.60
CA THR A 116 -11.50 2.94 -28.93
C THR A 116 -10.12 3.46 -28.59
N ASP A 117 -9.50 4.13 -29.56
CA ASP A 117 -8.20 4.76 -29.42
C ASP A 117 -8.11 5.54 -28.11
N SER A 118 -7.01 5.32 -27.38
CA SER A 118 -6.76 6.01 -26.12
C SER A 118 -6.54 7.52 -26.38
N ALA A 119 -6.60 8.36 -25.35
CA ALA A 119 -6.45 9.81 -25.53
C ALA A 119 -5.00 10.25 -25.29
N GLY A 120 -4.27 10.57 -26.37
CA GLY A 120 -2.92 11.11 -26.32
C GLY A 120 -2.08 10.61 -27.50
N ASP A 121 -0.76 10.68 -27.33
CA ASP A 121 0.21 9.92 -28.13
C ASP A 121 0.75 8.76 -27.27
N GLU A 122 -0.01 7.66 -27.25
CA GLU A 122 0.32 6.46 -26.48
C GLU A 122 1.59 5.78 -26.98
N GLY A 123 1.93 5.97 -28.27
CA GLY A 123 3.17 5.55 -28.88
C GLY A 123 4.37 6.17 -28.20
N ASP A 124 4.46 7.51 -28.15
CA ASP A 124 5.64 8.19 -27.58
C ASP A 124 5.72 8.02 -26.06
N ILE A 125 4.59 7.98 -25.35
CA ILE A 125 4.57 7.63 -23.93
C ILE A 125 5.15 6.23 -23.74
N PHE A 126 4.70 5.24 -24.52
CA PHE A 126 5.21 3.88 -24.46
C PHE A 126 6.71 3.81 -24.80
N SER A 127 7.17 4.53 -25.82
CA SER A 127 8.58 4.62 -26.20
C SER A 127 9.46 5.13 -25.06
N ASN A 128 9.05 6.21 -24.39
CA ASN A 128 9.78 6.76 -23.24
C ASN A 128 9.84 5.79 -22.06
N LEU A 129 8.74 5.11 -21.75
CA LEU A 129 8.68 4.16 -20.64
C LEU A 129 9.51 2.91 -20.92
N VAL A 130 9.47 2.36 -22.14
CA VAL A 130 10.28 1.19 -22.54
C VAL A 130 11.77 1.51 -22.52
N ARG A 131 12.15 2.76 -22.83
CA ARG A 131 13.53 3.24 -22.78
C ARG A 131 14.02 3.60 -21.38
N GLY A 132 13.14 3.55 -20.38
CA GLY A 132 13.46 3.82 -18.97
C GLY A 132 13.55 5.31 -18.62
N ASN A 133 12.97 6.19 -19.45
CA ASN A 133 12.93 7.62 -19.16
C ASN A 133 11.88 7.91 -18.06
N ILE A 134 12.22 8.77 -17.10
CA ILE A 134 11.28 9.20 -16.05
C ILE A 134 10.41 10.34 -16.58
N LEU A 135 9.11 10.09 -16.73
CA LEU A 135 8.14 11.10 -17.17
C LEU A 135 7.63 11.90 -15.97
N SER A 136 7.95 13.19 -15.93
CA SER A 136 7.36 14.10 -14.94
C SER A 136 5.85 14.25 -15.19
N ALA A 137 5.06 14.60 -14.16
CA ALA A 137 3.63 14.83 -14.32
C ALA A 137 3.29 15.92 -15.38
N GLY A 138 4.17 16.91 -15.57
CA GLY A 138 4.03 17.93 -16.60
C GLY A 138 4.34 17.42 -18.01
N THR A 139 5.37 16.59 -18.15
CA THR A 139 5.73 15.93 -19.42
C THR A 139 4.64 14.96 -19.85
N LEU A 140 4.14 14.14 -18.92
CA LEU A 140 3.06 13.19 -19.19
C LEU A 140 1.76 13.89 -19.63
N GLN A 141 1.44 15.05 -19.03
CA GLN A 141 0.26 15.83 -19.41
C GLN A 141 0.39 16.50 -20.78
N ALA A 142 1.62 16.84 -21.20
CA ALA A 142 1.90 17.36 -22.54
C ALA A 142 1.72 16.26 -23.59
N LEU A 143 2.36 15.10 -23.39
CA LEU A 143 2.26 13.95 -24.29
C LEU A 143 0.82 13.41 -24.41
N LYS A 144 0.04 13.40 -23.32
CA LYS A 144 -1.41 13.05 -23.35
C LYS A 144 -2.30 14.10 -24.04
N GLY A 145 -1.76 15.29 -24.32
CA GLY A 145 -2.46 16.38 -25.01
C GLY A 145 -2.13 16.47 -26.50
N GLU A 146 -1.09 15.77 -26.94
CA GLU A 146 -0.75 15.62 -28.36
C GLU A 146 -1.71 14.60 -28.99
N ASN A 147 -2.09 14.80 -30.26
CA ASN A 147 -3.04 13.94 -30.97
C ASN A 147 -2.68 13.96 -32.47
N ASP A 148 -2.95 12.88 -33.19
CA ASP A 148 -2.47 12.65 -34.56
C ASP A 148 -3.23 13.51 -35.58
N TRP A 149 -2.63 14.61 -36.04
CA TRP A 149 -3.33 15.61 -36.86
C TRP A 149 -3.30 15.38 -38.38
N ALA A 150 -2.74 14.28 -38.89
CA ALA A 150 -2.62 14.05 -40.34
C ALA A 150 -2.92 12.60 -40.78
N THR A 151 -3.52 12.46 -41.96
CA THR A 151 -3.77 11.16 -42.61
C THR A 151 -3.08 11.13 -43.97
N ILE A 152 -2.20 10.17 -44.22
CA ILE A 152 -1.55 9.92 -45.51
C ILE A 152 -2.19 8.72 -46.23
N THR A 153 -2.00 8.59 -47.55
CA THR A 153 -2.53 7.46 -48.32
C THR A 153 -1.39 6.57 -48.80
N VAL A 154 -1.36 5.32 -48.34
CA VAL A 154 -0.39 4.31 -48.79
C VAL A 154 -1.16 3.14 -49.42
N GLY A 155 -0.87 2.82 -50.68
CA GLY A 155 -1.52 1.70 -51.39
C GLY A 155 -3.05 1.84 -51.57
N GLY A 156 -3.61 3.05 -51.42
CA GLY A 156 -5.05 3.31 -51.50
C GLY A 156 -5.81 3.23 -50.17
N GLN A 157 -5.11 3.07 -49.05
CA GLN A 157 -5.66 3.10 -47.69
C GLN A 157 -5.17 4.36 -46.95
N SER A 158 -6.04 4.94 -46.12
CA SER A 158 -5.73 6.09 -45.26
C SER A 158 -5.04 5.60 -43.98
N ILE A 159 -3.88 6.17 -43.66
CA ILE A 159 -3.06 5.87 -42.48
C ILE A 159 -2.86 7.17 -41.72
N GLU A 160 -3.12 7.18 -40.42
CA GLU A 160 -2.86 8.32 -39.54
C GLU A 160 -1.35 8.41 -39.25
N VAL A 161 -0.81 9.63 -39.27
CA VAL A 161 0.62 9.89 -39.03
C VAL A 161 0.81 11.16 -38.23
N GLU A 162 1.76 11.09 -37.31
CA GLU A 162 2.26 12.23 -36.56
C GLU A 162 3.08 13.15 -37.48
N GLN A 163 2.75 14.44 -37.49
CA GLN A 163 3.58 15.45 -38.13
C GLN A 163 4.18 16.36 -37.08
N ALA A 164 5.51 16.43 -37.04
CA ALA A 164 6.29 17.35 -36.23
C ALA A 164 6.12 18.82 -36.69
N THR A 165 4.94 19.39 -36.45
CA THR A 165 4.71 20.83 -36.56
C THR A 165 4.17 21.36 -35.23
N MET A 166 5.07 21.86 -34.39
CA MET A 166 4.74 22.65 -33.20
C MET A 166 3.82 23.81 -33.61
N PHE A 167 2.57 23.79 -33.16
CA PHE A 167 1.75 24.99 -33.20
C PHE A 167 2.17 25.91 -32.05
N LEU A 168 2.19 27.22 -32.33
CA LEU A 168 2.56 28.28 -31.38
C LEU A 168 1.65 28.36 -30.13
N SER A 169 0.70 27.44 -29.97
CA SER A 169 -0.30 27.37 -28.90
C SER A 169 0.17 26.69 -27.62
N ASP A 170 1.26 25.91 -27.65
CA ASP A 170 1.74 25.17 -26.46
C ASP A 170 2.73 25.97 -25.60
N LEU A 171 3.09 27.18 -26.04
CA LEU A 171 3.70 28.21 -25.19
C LEU A 171 2.59 29.06 -24.56
N ASN A 172 2.01 28.56 -23.47
CA ASN A 172 1.03 29.29 -22.67
C ASN A 172 1.70 30.44 -21.88
N PHE A 173 2.05 31.53 -22.58
CA PHE A 173 2.32 32.81 -21.93
C PHE A 173 0.99 33.40 -21.46
N THR A 174 0.69 33.30 -20.17
CA THR A 174 -0.46 33.99 -19.58
C THR A 174 -0.16 35.49 -19.53
N ALA A 175 -0.42 36.18 -20.63
CA ALA A 175 -0.46 37.64 -20.64
C ALA A 175 -1.69 38.08 -19.82
N SER A 176 -1.48 38.48 -18.56
CA SER A 176 -2.49 39.26 -17.86
C SER A 176 -2.70 40.56 -18.62
N ALA A 177 -3.93 40.84 -19.02
CA ALA A 177 -4.34 41.96 -19.86
C ALA A 177 -3.53 43.26 -19.63
N GLY A 178 -2.61 43.57 -20.56
CA GLY A 178 -1.83 44.82 -20.51
C GLY A 178 -0.53 44.86 -21.32
N GLY A 179 -0.61 44.76 -22.65
CA GLY A 179 0.46 45.19 -23.58
C GLY A 179 1.43 44.09 -24.07
N PRO A 180 1.79 44.06 -25.38
CA PRO A 180 2.67 43.05 -25.94
C PRO A 180 4.13 43.27 -25.52
N PHE A 181 4.75 42.24 -24.93
CA PHE A 181 6.21 42.12 -24.83
C PHE A 181 6.80 42.11 -26.24
N LYS A 182 7.66 43.08 -26.56
CA LYS A 182 8.44 43.10 -27.80
C LYS A 182 9.82 42.53 -27.49
N VAL A 183 10.08 41.30 -27.90
CA VAL A 183 11.48 40.84 -28.08
C VAL A 183 11.87 41.25 -29.50
N ARG A 184 12.59 42.37 -29.62
CA ARG A 184 13.33 42.74 -30.83
C ARG A 184 14.80 42.53 -30.54
N ASP A 185 15.26 41.30 -30.67
CA ASP A 185 16.54 41.06 -31.30
C ASP A 185 16.48 39.71 -32.03
N LEU A 186 17.01 39.68 -33.24
CA LEU A 186 17.12 38.50 -34.10
C LEU A 186 18.57 38.02 -34.19
N PHE A 187 19.51 38.60 -33.43
CA PHE A 187 20.93 38.37 -33.68
C PHE A 187 21.74 37.60 -32.62
N ASP A 188 21.40 37.58 -31.33
CA ASP A 188 22.23 36.82 -30.37
C ASP A 188 21.40 36.20 -29.24
N ALA A 189 20.94 34.97 -29.46
CA ALA A 189 20.44 34.09 -28.41
C ALA A 189 21.28 32.80 -28.43
N PHE A 190 22.19 32.65 -27.46
CA PHE A 190 23.02 31.45 -27.34
C PHE A 190 22.41 30.48 -26.34
N TYR A 191 22.16 29.25 -26.79
CA TYR A 191 21.94 28.09 -25.93
C TYR A 191 23.28 27.35 -25.79
N TYR A 192 23.66 27.02 -24.56
CA TYR A 192 24.85 26.20 -24.32
C TYR A 192 24.48 24.73 -24.12
N GLU A 193 25.32 23.85 -24.68
CA GLU A 193 25.33 22.42 -24.38
C GLU A 193 26.77 22.05 -24.00
N ASN A 194 26.94 21.32 -22.88
CA ASN A 194 28.19 20.67 -22.46
C ASN A 194 29.45 21.54 -22.38
N VAL A 195 29.71 22.16 -21.23
CA VAL A 195 31.05 22.70 -20.91
C VAL A 195 31.94 21.53 -20.52
N GLN A 196 32.93 21.22 -21.35
CA GLN A 196 33.89 20.13 -21.10
C GLN A 196 35.32 20.68 -21.16
N THR A 197 36.13 20.36 -20.15
CA THR A 197 37.58 20.61 -20.14
C THR A 197 38.26 19.59 -21.06
N ILE A 198 39.03 20.05 -22.04
CA ILE A 198 39.72 19.14 -22.99
C ILE A 198 41.26 19.15 -22.78
N ASN A 199 41.75 19.86 -21.75
CA ASN A 199 43.10 19.78 -21.13
C ASN A 199 43.28 20.96 -20.13
N PRO A 200 44.28 20.96 -19.23
CA PRO A 200 44.48 22.07 -18.32
C PRO A 200 44.86 23.33 -19.10
N GLY A 201 43.89 24.25 -19.25
CA GLY A 201 44.09 25.57 -19.84
C GLY A 201 43.33 25.89 -21.14
N VAL A 202 42.53 24.98 -21.71
CA VAL A 202 41.68 25.31 -22.88
C VAL A 202 40.27 24.75 -22.69
N PHE A 203 39.27 25.65 -22.73
CA PHE A 203 37.84 25.30 -22.73
C PHE A 203 37.30 25.32 -24.17
N ARG A 204 36.37 24.41 -24.51
CA ARG A 204 35.49 24.57 -25.67
C ARG A 204 34.04 24.46 -25.23
N ALA A 205 33.25 25.49 -25.50
CA ALA A 205 31.80 25.38 -25.60
C ALA A 205 31.41 25.11 -27.07
N ARG A 206 30.43 24.23 -27.33
CA ARG A 206 29.78 24.17 -28.66
C ARG A 206 28.62 25.16 -28.68
N PHE A 207 28.71 26.17 -29.53
CA PHE A 207 27.60 27.08 -29.80
C PHE A 207 26.68 26.50 -30.89
N LYS A 208 25.39 26.31 -30.61
CA LYS A 208 24.42 25.95 -31.64
C LYS A 208 23.87 27.23 -32.27
N ASN A 209 24.31 27.56 -33.47
CA ASN A 209 23.79 28.69 -34.24
C ASN A 209 22.36 28.36 -34.72
N VAL A 210 21.34 29.09 -34.27
CA VAL A 210 19.99 28.99 -34.84
C VAL A 210 19.92 29.95 -36.04
N ILE A 211 20.12 29.43 -37.25
CA ILE A 211 19.84 30.18 -38.47
C ILE A 211 18.35 30.03 -38.78
N LEU A 212 17.56 31.10 -38.64
CA LEU A 212 16.16 31.14 -39.05
C LEU A 212 16.06 31.15 -40.59
N PRO A 213 15.19 30.33 -41.23
CA PRO A 213 15.05 30.35 -42.69
C PRO A 213 14.44 31.69 -43.15
N SER A 214 15.10 32.33 -44.10
CA SER A 214 14.57 33.46 -44.87
C SER A 214 13.51 33.00 -45.87
N GLY A 215 12.24 33.39 -45.71
CA GLY A 215 11.14 33.14 -46.66
C GLY A 215 9.88 33.96 -46.35
N PRO A 216 9.02 34.28 -47.34
CA PRO A 216 8.47 35.63 -47.50
C PRO A 216 7.12 35.90 -46.83
N ASN A 217 6.95 37.16 -46.39
CA ASN A 217 5.70 37.90 -46.11
C ASN A 217 4.38 37.12 -46.19
N LEU A 218 3.77 36.86 -45.03
CA LEU A 218 2.32 36.70 -44.92
C LEU A 218 1.73 37.90 -44.15
N ALA A 219 0.66 38.45 -44.72
CA ALA A 219 0.16 39.79 -44.47
C ALA A 219 -0.49 39.98 -43.08
N TYR A 220 -0.17 41.11 -42.46
CA TYR A 220 -0.78 41.64 -41.25
C TYR A 220 -2.17 42.22 -41.53
N ASN A 221 -3.21 41.75 -40.83
CA ASN A 221 -4.44 42.51 -40.65
C ASN A 221 -4.36 43.30 -39.33
N GLN A 222 -4.37 44.63 -39.43
CA GLN A 222 -4.60 45.52 -38.29
C GLN A 222 -6.08 45.53 -37.89
N ILE A 223 -6.35 45.86 -36.62
CA ILE A 223 -7.45 46.69 -36.05
C ILE A 223 -7.61 46.24 -34.57
N GLY A 224 -7.64 47.08 -33.52
CA GLY A 224 -7.69 48.53 -33.39
C GLY A 224 -7.44 48.98 -31.93
N SER A 225 -7.20 50.28 -31.78
CA SER A 225 -6.88 51.05 -30.57
C SER A 225 -7.91 50.97 -29.43
N PHE A 226 -7.51 51.09 -28.14
CA PHE A 226 -8.09 52.09 -27.20
C PHE A 226 -7.29 52.33 -25.87
N VAL A 227 -6.91 53.61 -25.70
CA VAL A 227 -6.83 54.55 -24.54
C VAL A 227 -6.36 54.12 -23.10
N PRO A 228 -5.40 54.85 -22.49
CA PRO A 228 -4.86 54.61 -21.13
C PRO A 228 -5.56 55.37 -19.99
N GLY A 229 -5.67 54.75 -18.81
CA GLY A 229 -5.92 55.46 -17.53
C GLY A 229 -6.63 54.68 -16.41
N SER A 230 -5.92 53.77 -15.72
CA SER A 230 -6.19 53.42 -14.29
C SER A 230 -5.10 52.46 -13.73
N PRO A 231 -4.58 52.68 -12.50
CA PRO A 231 -3.43 51.94 -11.96
C PRO A 231 -3.85 50.62 -11.27
N PRO A 232 -3.14 49.49 -11.48
CA PRO A 232 -3.29 48.31 -10.64
C PRO A 232 -2.39 48.41 -9.40
N THR A 233 -3.03 48.34 -8.23
CA THR A 233 -2.43 48.14 -6.92
C THR A 233 -2.18 46.66 -6.62
N THR A 234 -1.18 46.40 -5.77
CA THR A 234 -0.89 45.19 -4.95
C THR A 234 -0.34 43.92 -5.63
N GLY A 235 0.97 43.70 -5.42
CA GLY A 235 1.56 42.47 -4.88
C GLY A 235 1.40 41.15 -5.63
N LEU A 236 2.42 40.77 -6.41
CA LEU A 236 2.62 39.38 -6.85
C LEU A 236 4.08 38.97 -6.59
N THR A 237 4.24 38.04 -5.65
CA THR A 237 5.47 37.27 -5.38
C THR A 237 5.55 36.11 -6.35
N THR A 238 6.55 36.09 -7.23
CA THR A 238 6.89 34.94 -8.08
C THR A 238 7.84 34.02 -7.31
N THR A 239 7.42 32.79 -7.05
CA THR A 239 8.28 31.73 -6.53
C THR A 239 8.88 31.00 -7.73
N ILE A 240 10.21 31.03 -7.89
CA ILE A 240 10.91 30.21 -8.88
C ILE A 240 11.31 28.92 -8.18
N THR A 241 10.77 27.79 -8.62
CA THR A 241 11.14 26.45 -8.15
C THR A 241 12.57 26.10 -8.60
N PRO A 242 13.39 25.45 -7.75
CA PRO A 242 14.73 24.99 -8.15
C PRO A 242 14.64 23.98 -9.30
N LEU A 243 15.45 24.16 -10.36
CA LEU A 243 15.68 23.15 -11.39
C LEU A 243 16.75 22.14 -10.92
N ASP A 244 16.55 20.85 -11.27
CA ASP A 244 17.49 19.75 -11.08
C ASP A 244 18.80 20.00 -11.87
N SER A 245 19.92 19.60 -11.26
CA SER A 245 21.31 19.72 -11.73
C SER A 245 21.64 19.07 -13.09
N THR A 246 20.70 18.36 -13.72
CA THR A 246 20.91 17.72 -15.04
C THR A 246 20.33 18.52 -16.22
N VAL A 247 19.67 19.67 -15.97
CA VAL A 247 19.02 20.47 -17.02
C VAL A 247 19.70 21.82 -17.24
N LYS A 248 20.12 22.02 -18.50
CA LYS A 248 20.34 23.26 -19.26
C LYS A 248 20.09 24.57 -18.48
N GLY A 249 21.15 25.33 -18.24
CA GLY A 249 21.04 26.70 -17.70
C GLY A 249 20.52 27.67 -18.77
N LEU A 250 19.55 28.50 -18.41
CA LEU A 250 19.09 29.63 -19.22
C LEU A 250 19.87 30.88 -18.82
N LEU A 251 20.63 31.46 -19.75
CA LEU A 251 21.18 32.80 -19.62
C LEU A 251 20.09 33.82 -20.03
N ILE A 252 19.64 34.67 -19.10
CA ILE A 252 18.77 35.80 -19.44
C ILE A 252 19.66 37.04 -19.60
N HIS A 253 19.82 37.47 -20.85
CA HIS A 253 20.54 38.68 -21.18
C HIS A 253 19.71 39.91 -20.77
N THR A 254 20.27 40.84 -20.00
CA THR A 254 19.68 42.17 -19.79
C THR A 254 20.68 43.26 -20.08
N ALA A 255 20.97 43.49 -21.36
CA ALA A 255 21.68 44.69 -21.78
C ALA A 255 20.75 45.55 -22.64
N THR A 256 20.46 46.76 -22.16
CA THR A 256 19.84 47.79 -23.01
C THR A 256 20.93 48.43 -23.87
N SER A 257 20.98 48.05 -25.15
CA SER A 257 21.78 48.77 -26.13
C SER A 257 21.01 49.98 -26.66
N THR A 258 21.28 51.17 -26.12
CA THR A 258 21.05 52.39 -26.90
C THR A 258 22.21 53.35 -26.75
N ILE A 259 23.05 53.39 -27.78
CA ILE A 259 23.84 54.57 -28.13
C ILE A 259 22.85 55.61 -28.69
N GLY A 260 22.76 56.76 -28.01
CA GLY A 260 22.16 57.99 -28.54
C GLY A 260 20.89 58.44 -27.81
N GLY A 261 20.96 59.58 -27.11
CA GLY A 261 19.77 60.25 -26.59
C GLY A 261 18.90 60.90 -27.69
N PRO A 262 17.87 61.69 -27.32
CA PRO A 262 17.16 61.70 -26.05
C PRO A 262 15.65 61.60 -26.28
N THR A 263 15.01 60.48 -25.94
CA THR A 263 13.58 60.53 -25.57
C THR A 263 13.34 59.67 -24.33
N SER A 264 13.44 60.35 -23.20
CA SER A 264 12.69 60.16 -21.95
C SER A 264 12.51 58.74 -21.42
N ALA A 265 13.36 58.43 -20.43
CA ALA A 265 13.16 57.45 -19.38
C ALA A 265 11.75 57.49 -18.78
N ILE A 266 11.19 56.32 -18.50
CA ILE A 266 10.09 56.18 -17.55
C ILE A 266 10.70 56.37 -16.16
N TRP A 267 10.49 57.56 -15.60
CA TRP A 267 10.85 58.00 -14.24
C TRP A 267 12.28 58.51 -13.99
N THR A 268 12.45 59.83 -14.06
CA THR A 268 13.50 60.58 -13.35
C THR A 268 12.86 61.27 -12.13
N PRO A 269 13.34 61.03 -10.89
CA PRO A 269 13.01 61.92 -9.78
C PRO A 269 13.68 63.29 -9.98
N PRO A 270 13.03 64.41 -9.61
CA PRO A 270 13.55 65.75 -9.87
C PRO A 270 14.78 66.07 -9.02
N SER A 271 15.69 66.82 -9.62
CA SER A 271 16.93 67.33 -9.05
C SER A 271 16.72 68.22 -7.81
N SER A 272 17.12 67.77 -6.62
CA SER A 272 17.81 68.56 -5.57
C SER A 272 17.99 67.78 -4.26
N MET A 273 19.18 67.23 -4.00
CA MET A 273 19.86 67.20 -2.69
C MET A 273 21.14 66.31 -2.74
N PRO A 274 22.31 66.80 -2.30
CA PRO A 274 23.46 65.97 -1.89
C PRO A 274 23.46 65.79 -0.36
N PRO A 275 24.44 65.10 0.26
CA PRO A 275 25.03 63.76 0.04
C PRO A 275 24.79 62.84 1.28
N TYR A 276 24.95 61.52 1.15
CA TYR A 276 25.53 60.55 2.13
C TYR A 276 25.06 59.10 1.83
N SER A 277 26.04 58.20 1.86
CA SER A 277 26.01 56.74 1.82
C SER A 277 24.68 55.99 2.06
N ASN A 278 24.25 55.20 1.08
CA ASN A 278 23.64 53.85 1.19
C ASN A 278 23.29 53.36 -0.24
N THR A 279 23.75 52.17 -0.66
CA THR A 279 22.98 50.92 -0.78
C THR A 279 21.53 51.07 -1.27
N THR A 280 21.17 50.18 -2.21
CA THR A 280 19.86 49.87 -2.84
C THR A 280 19.46 50.81 -4.01
N THR A 281 19.30 50.35 -5.25
CA THR A 281 18.45 49.21 -5.67
C THR A 281 18.97 48.47 -6.92
N ALA A 282 19.64 47.34 -6.73
CA ALA A 282 19.36 46.12 -7.48
C ALA A 282 18.63 45.21 -6.47
N THR A 283 17.30 45.22 -6.50
CA THR A 283 16.49 44.43 -5.57
C THR A 283 16.50 42.97 -5.98
N ASN A 284 17.16 42.16 -5.15
CA ASN A 284 16.92 40.76 -4.81
C ASN A 284 17.54 39.63 -5.66
N PHE A 285 18.83 39.36 -5.45
CA PHE A 285 19.33 37.99 -5.20
C PHE A 285 19.84 37.84 -3.75
N LEU A 286 19.27 38.62 -2.81
CA LEU A 286 19.67 38.61 -1.41
C LEU A 286 18.81 37.61 -0.61
N SER A 287 19.23 36.35 -0.61
CA SER A 287 18.95 35.44 0.51
C SER A 287 20.22 34.63 0.82
N PRO A 288 20.64 34.51 2.10
CA PRO A 288 21.68 33.57 2.48
C PRO A 288 21.10 32.16 2.30
N LEU A 289 21.44 31.48 1.20
CA LEU A 289 21.07 30.08 0.99
C LEU A 289 22.05 29.21 1.79
N PRO A 290 21.60 28.39 2.75
CA PRO A 290 22.47 27.40 3.39
C PRO A 290 22.87 26.35 2.36
N PHE A 291 24.18 26.20 2.12
CA PHE A 291 24.73 25.25 1.14
C PHE A 291 24.88 23.88 1.81
N THR A 292 24.04 22.91 1.47
CA THR A 292 24.20 21.53 1.96
C THR A 292 24.48 20.51 0.87
N THR A 293 24.30 20.84 -0.42
CA THR A 293 24.62 19.92 -1.53
C THR A 293 24.66 20.67 -2.86
N ILE A 294 25.59 20.28 -3.74
CA ILE A 294 25.75 20.65 -5.16
C ILE A 294 26.55 21.94 -5.45
N SER A 295 27.58 21.79 -6.27
CA SER A 295 28.31 22.87 -6.97
C SER A 295 27.33 23.79 -7.69
N ARG A 296 27.16 25.01 -7.21
CA ARG A 296 26.36 26.03 -7.90
C ARG A 296 27.19 27.27 -8.16
N HIS A 297 27.32 27.57 -9.45
CA HIS A 297 28.07 28.69 -10.00
C HIS A 297 27.33 30.01 -9.70
N LEU A 298 28.02 30.97 -9.11
CA LEU A 298 27.53 32.36 -9.07
C LEU A 298 27.87 33.02 -10.41
N PHE A 299 26.86 33.24 -11.26
CA PHE A 299 27.04 33.93 -12.55
C PHE A 299 26.83 35.43 -12.38
N ALA A 300 27.84 36.21 -12.75
CA ALA A 300 27.70 37.65 -12.98
C ALA A 300 28.32 37.97 -14.34
N GLU A 301 27.54 38.60 -15.22
CA GLU A 301 27.99 39.21 -16.47
C GLU A 301 27.67 40.71 -16.37
N ASP A 302 28.67 41.57 -16.54
CA ASP A 302 28.48 43.03 -16.60
C ASP A 302 29.54 43.69 -17.48
N THR A 303 29.18 44.78 -18.15
CA THR A 303 30.11 45.60 -18.95
C THR A 303 30.86 46.55 -18.01
N PHE A 304 32.15 46.30 -17.77
CA PHE A 304 32.90 47.06 -16.78
C PHE A 304 33.30 48.47 -17.25
N VAL A 305 32.98 49.51 -16.46
CA VAL A 305 33.54 50.87 -16.62
C VAL A 305 34.04 51.41 -15.27
N GLY A 306 35.28 51.05 -14.90
CA GLY A 306 36.17 51.89 -14.08
C GLY A 306 35.97 51.98 -12.56
N ALA A 307 35.21 51.10 -11.90
CA ALA A 307 35.14 51.03 -10.42
C ALA A 307 34.97 49.59 -9.91
N PRO A 308 35.53 49.19 -8.73
CA PRO A 308 35.39 47.83 -8.21
C PRO A 308 33.92 47.41 -8.10
N LEU A 309 33.57 46.32 -8.78
CA LEU A 309 32.21 45.83 -8.84
C LEU A 309 32.03 44.73 -7.80
N ASN A 310 31.00 44.86 -6.95
CA ASN A 310 30.57 43.76 -6.09
C ASN A 310 29.76 42.79 -6.94
N VAL A 311 30.31 41.61 -7.16
CA VAL A 311 29.69 40.59 -8.03
C VAL A 311 28.88 39.56 -7.24
N GLY A 312 28.87 39.66 -5.91
CA GLY A 312 27.98 38.88 -5.04
C GLY A 312 28.64 38.43 -3.73
N ARG A 313 27.96 37.53 -3.01
CA ARG A 313 28.37 37.02 -1.69
C ARG A 313 28.51 35.50 -1.73
N MET A 314 29.59 34.98 -1.14
CA MET A 314 29.84 33.54 -0.94
C MET A 314 29.84 33.18 0.54
N SER A 315 29.43 31.95 0.92
CA SER A 315 29.50 31.49 2.32
C SER A 315 29.90 30.01 2.43
N ARG A 316 30.63 29.63 3.48
CA ARG A 316 31.08 28.24 3.73
C ARG A 316 30.29 27.60 4.88
N SER A 317 29.53 26.53 4.60
CA SER A 317 28.70 25.78 5.59
C SER A 317 29.08 24.30 5.80
N SER A 318 29.99 23.72 5.00
CA SER A 318 30.43 22.32 5.12
C SER A 318 31.97 22.18 5.17
N PRO A 319 32.53 21.19 5.88
CA PRO A 319 33.96 20.91 5.88
C PRO A 319 34.40 20.26 4.55
N MET A 320 34.74 21.07 3.54
CA MET A 320 35.43 20.61 2.32
C MET A 320 36.92 20.97 2.33
N THR A 321 37.74 20.24 1.57
CA THR A 321 39.21 20.29 1.58
C THR A 321 39.84 21.30 0.60
N THR A 322 39.16 21.71 -0.49
CA THR A 322 39.62 22.79 -1.41
C THR A 322 38.45 23.56 -2.07
N SER A 323 38.69 24.79 -2.54
CA SER A 323 37.75 25.56 -3.40
C SER A 323 38.50 26.12 -4.62
N LYS A 324 37.98 25.89 -5.83
CA LYS A 324 38.56 26.34 -7.10
C LYS A 324 37.75 27.52 -7.68
N VAL A 325 38.43 28.54 -8.20
CA VAL A 325 37.82 29.69 -8.90
C VAL A 325 38.25 29.68 -10.36
N THR A 326 37.32 29.79 -11.31
CA THR A 326 37.60 29.90 -12.75
C THR A 326 37.10 31.24 -13.28
N LEU A 327 37.91 31.94 -14.06
CA LEU A 327 37.58 33.23 -14.69
C LEU A 327 37.55 33.03 -16.21
N VAL A 328 36.44 33.37 -16.87
CA VAL A 328 36.27 33.26 -18.34
C VAL A 328 36.02 34.64 -18.94
N TRP A 329 36.72 34.97 -20.01
CA TRP A 329 36.64 36.27 -20.69
C TRP A 329 36.22 36.12 -22.15
N THR A 330 35.23 36.91 -22.57
CA THR A 330 34.70 36.92 -23.94
C THR A 330 34.85 38.32 -24.56
N GLY A 331 35.83 38.47 -25.44
CA GLY A 331 36.03 39.67 -26.25
C GLY A 331 36.99 39.40 -27.39
N THR A 332 36.89 40.13 -28.50
CA THR A 332 37.93 40.13 -29.53
C THR A 332 39.13 40.92 -28.98
N PRO A 333 40.29 40.28 -28.69
CA PRO A 333 41.46 41.03 -28.25
C PRO A 333 41.90 41.94 -29.39
N SER A 334 42.09 43.24 -29.11
CA SER A 334 42.85 44.06 -30.05
C SER A 334 44.31 43.62 -29.99
N THR A 335 45.02 43.59 -31.13
CA THR A 335 46.44 43.20 -31.18
C THR A 335 47.38 44.17 -30.47
N THR A 336 46.85 45.20 -29.81
CA THR A 336 47.58 46.21 -29.04
C THR A 336 47.19 46.24 -27.57
N ASP A 337 46.43 45.25 -27.09
CA ASP A 337 45.96 45.24 -25.71
C ASP A 337 47.12 45.01 -24.74
N SER A 338 47.31 45.96 -23.82
CA SER A 338 48.36 45.92 -22.80
C SER A 338 47.75 46.31 -21.46
N ASP A 339 46.64 45.67 -21.12
CA ASP A 339 45.92 45.93 -19.87
C ASP A 339 46.66 45.34 -18.66
N PRO A 340 47.11 46.17 -17.71
CA PRO A 340 47.76 45.69 -16.49
C PRO A 340 46.73 45.49 -15.37
N MET A 341 46.50 44.22 -15.02
CA MET A 341 46.00 43.73 -13.72
C MET A 341 44.51 43.96 -13.39
N LEU A 342 43.71 42.89 -13.52
CA LEU A 342 42.53 42.68 -12.67
C LEU A 342 43.00 42.21 -11.27
N ASN A 343 42.21 42.45 -10.24
CA ASN A 343 42.44 41.96 -8.89
C ASN A 343 41.13 41.38 -8.34
N LEU A 344 41.17 40.16 -7.83
CA LEU A 344 40.06 39.57 -7.05
C LEU A 344 40.29 39.88 -5.56
N SER A 345 39.28 40.45 -4.90
CA SER A 345 39.32 40.74 -3.47
C SER A 345 38.12 40.10 -2.75
N LEU A 346 38.42 39.28 -1.74
CA LEU A 346 37.41 38.69 -0.86
C LEU A 346 37.34 39.49 0.44
N VAL A 347 36.17 40.03 0.76
CA VAL A 347 35.97 40.89 1.94
C VAL A 347 35.01 40.20 2.92
N PRO A 348 35.44 39.84 4.14
CA PRO A 348 34.56 39.23 5.13
C PRO A 348 33.43 40.17 5.54
N THR A 349 32.25 39.62 5.81
CA THR A 349 31.02 40.40 6.08
C THR A 349 30.66 40.50 7.58
N SER A 350 31.62 40.16 8.45
CA SER A 350 31.44 39.68 9.83
C SER A 350 30.70 40.62 10.81
N PRO A 351 30.03 40.06 11.84
CA PRO A 351 29.78 40.75 13.12
C PRO A 351 30.79 40.43 14.26
N SER A 352 31.73 39.48 14.11
CA SER A 352 32.63 39.04 15.20
C SER A 352 34.12 39.32 14.94
N GLY A 353 34.54 40.54 15.26
CA GLY A 353 35.78 40.86 16.01
C GLY A 353 37.17 40.43 15.53
N ALA A 354 37.35 39.65 14.47
CA ALA A 354 38.68 39.29 13.94
C ALA A 354 38.95 40.04 12.63
N THR A 355 39.93 40.94 12.64
CA THR A 355 40.39 41.68 11.46
C THR A 355 41.18 40.74 10.55
N ILE A 356 40.51 40.09 9.59
CA ILE A 356 41.17 39.31 8.54
C ILE A 356 41.44 40.27 7.36
N THR A 357 42.70 40.41 6.98
CA THR A 357 43.15 41.28 5.89
C THR A 357 42.51 40.83 4.56
N PRO A 358 41.99 41.75 3.72
CA PRO A 358 41.52 41.41 2.38
C PRO A 358 42.59 40.64 1.62
N VAL A 359 42.24 39.48 1.07
CA VAL A 359 43.14 38.73 0.18
C VAL A 359 43.02 39.37 -1.20
N THR A 360 44.06 40.07 -1.64
CA THR A 360 44.18 40.54 -3.03
C THR A 360 45.01 39.51 -3.79
N ILE A 361 44.38 38.78 -4.70
CA ILE A 361 45.10 37.87 -5.59
C ILE A 361 45.56 38.69 -6.79
N GLY A 362 46.85 39.00 -6.85
CA GLY A 362 47.45 39.58 -8.05
C GLY A 362 47.51 38.53 -9.14
N ILE A 363 46.78 38.71 -10.23
CA ILE A 363 46.94 37.89 -11.44
C ILE A 363 48.19 38.38 -12.18
N ASN A 364 49.29 37.66 -12.00
CA ASN A 364 50.56 37.99 -12.63
C ASN A 364 50.54 37.63 -14.13
N SER A 365 50.64 38.67 -14.97
CA SER A 365 51.13 38.70 -16.37
C SER A 365 50.60 37.65 -17.36
N PHE A 366 49.76 38.10 -18.30
CA PHE A 366 49.49 37.43 -19.57
C PHE A 366 50.78 37.30 -20.40
N VAL A 367 51.31 36.09 -20.58
CA VAL A 367 52.37 35.82 -21.57
C VAL A 367 52.03 34.54 -22.33
N GLY A 368 51.43 34.69 -23.50
CA GLY A 368 51.45 33.65 -24.53
C GLY A 368 52.76 33.74 -25.30
N THR A 369 53.64 32.75 -25.14
CA THR A 369 54.67 32.45 -26.14
C THR A 369 54.70 30.93 -26.35
N GLU A 370 53.93 30.44 -27.32
CA GLU A 370 54.21 29.15 -27.93
C GLU A 370 55.45 29.28 -28.81
N ASN A 371 56.44 28.41 -28.61
CA ASN A 371 57.48 28.16 -29.60
C ASN A 371 57.26 26.74 -30.14
N THR A 372 56.61 26.67 -31.29
CA THR A 372 56.24 25.47 -32.04
C THR A 372 57.44 24.81 -32.70
N THR A 373 57.55 23.48 -32.65
CA THR A 373 57.94 22.67 -33.83
C THR A 373 57.42 21.25 -33.73
N GLY A 374 56.45 20.89 -34.57
CA GLY A 374 56.29 19.50 -35.05
C GLY A 374 54.90 18.89 -35.04
N TRP A 375 53.95 19.39 -35.84
CA TRP A 375 53.30 18.65 -36.94
C TRP A 375 52.17 19.49 -37.56
N THR A 376 52.06 19.41 -38.89
CA THR A 376 51.31 20.31 -39.76
C THR A 376 49.94 19.74 -40.14
N GLY A 377 48.87 20.55 -40.02
CA GLY A 377 47.67 20.40 -40.84
C GLY A 377 46.32 20.52 -40.11
N GLU A 378 45.88 21.75 -39.82
CA GLU A 378 44.60 22.34 -40.25
C GLU A 378 44.47 23.75 -39.66
N VAL A 379 44.60 24.76 -40.53
CA VAL A 379 44.36 26.17 -40.21
C VAL A 379 42.87 26.42 -40.40
N PHE A 380 42.10 26.51 -39.32
CA PHE A 380 40.76 27.08 -39.38
C PHE A 380 40.86 28.60 -39.27
N THR A 381 40.66 29.26 -40.42
CA THR A 381 40.39 30.70 -40.49
C THR A 381 38.88 30.89 -40.62
N GLY A 382 38.22 31.21 -39.50
CA GLY A 382 36.82 31.61 -39.42
C GLY A 382 36.67 32.67 -38.33
N ALA A 383 35.90 33.73 -38.58
CA ALA A 383 35.77 34.89 -37.71
C ALA A 383 34.88 34.61 -36.48
N GLY A 384 35.35 34.94 -35.26
CA GLY A 384 34.54 35.08 -34.04
C GLY A 384 35.15 34.46 -32.77
N ALA A 385 35.65 35.31 -31.86
CA ALA A 385 36.04 35.11 -30.45
C ALA A 385 37.04 33.97 -30.08
N PHE A 386 38.26 34.35 -29.68
CA PHE A 386 39.14 33.52 -28.86
C PHE A 386 38.85 33.84 -27.37
N GLU A 387 38.48 32.83 -26.58
CA GLU A 387 38.20 32.94 -25.13
C GLU A 387 39.46 32.62 -24.32
N TYR A 388 39.77 33.43 -23.30
CA TYR A 388 40.87 33.16 -22.36
C TYR A 388 40.31 32.78 -20.99
N VAL A 389 40.83 31.70 -20.39
CA VAL A 389 40.35 31.15 -19.11
C VAL A 389 41.49 30.97 -18.11
N GLN A 390 41.33 31.43 -16.86
CA GLN A 390 42.31 31.27 -15.77
C GLN A 390 41.67 30.61 -14.54
N GLN A 391 42.35 29.60 -13.97
CA GLN A 391 41.95 28.94 -12.71
C GLN A 391 42.85 29.36 -11.54
N ILE A 392 42.24 29.59 -10.38
CA ILE A 392 42.90 30.00 -9.14
C ILE A 392 42.40 29.10 -8.00
N GLU A 393 43.32 28.37 -7.35
CA GLU A 393 43.02 27.60 -6.15
C GLU A 393 43.11 28.47 -4.89
N ILE A 394 42.13 28.33 -4.00
CA ILE A 394 42.13 29.03 -2.69
C ILE A 394 42.32 27.99 -1.58
N PRO A 395 43.51 27.94 -0.94
CA PRO A 395 43.75 27.01 0.16
C PRO A 395 42.83 27.22 1.36
N THR A 396 42.46 26.15 2.07
CA THR A 396 41.55 26.16 3.24
C THR A 396 42.01 27.03 4.40
N THR A 397 43.30 27.37 4.46
CA THR A 397 43.89 28.27 5.45
C THR A 397 43.46 29.73 5.29
N TYR A 398 42.94 30.13 4.12
CA TYR A 398 42.48 31.49 3.84
C TYR A 398 40.97 31.71 4.01
N LEU A 399 40.18 30.64 4.27
CA LEU A 399 38.71 30.68 4.36
C LEU A 399 38.17 29.94 5.60
N PRO A 400 38.21 30.52 6.81
CA PRO A 400 37.72 29.86 8.04
C PRO A 400 36.23 29.47 7.98
N PHE A 401 35.87 28.37 8.67
CA PHE A 401 34.52 27.82 8.75
C PHE A 401 33.48 28.85 9.24
N SER A 402 32.24 28.79 8.72
CA SER A 402 31.08 29.63 9.12
C SER A 402 31.13 31.13 8.79
N SER A 403 31.89 31.54 7.76
CA SER A 403 31.99 32.95 7.35
C SER A 403 31.41 33.22 5.96
N SER A 404 30.78 34.39 5.80
CA SER A 404 30.31 34.91 4.50
C SER A 404 31.24 36.03 4.02
N TYR A 405 31.58 36.04 2.73
CA TYR A 405 32.46 37.00 2.09
C TYR A 405 31.75 37.68 0.92
N ASP A 406 31.87 39.00 0.82
CA ASP A 406 31.52 39.73 -0.38
C ASP A 406 32.70 39.65 -1.36
N VAL A 407 32.41 39.39 -2.64
CA VAL A 407 33.40 39.18 -3.69
C VAL A 407 33.47 40.44 -4.55
N PHE A 408 34.66 41.03 -4.62
CA PHE A 408 34.92 42.23 -5.40
C PHE A 408 35.90 41.94 -6.53
N VAL A 409 35.59 42.46 -7.71
CA VAL A 409 36.50 42.47 -8.86
C VAL A 409 36.87 43.92 -9.14
N GLY A 410 38.16 44.24 -9.12
CA GLY A 410 38.67 45.58 -9.40
C GLY A 410 39.84 45.58 -10.38
N GLY A 411 40.06 46.71 -11.06
CA GLY A 411 41.11 46.87 -12.08
C GLY A 411 40.79 48.04 -13.01
N SER A 412 41.72 48.42 -13.88
CA SER A 412 41.50 49.43 -14.93
C SER A 412 41.60 48.73 -16.28
N LEU A 413 40.46 48.49 -16.94
CA LEU A 413 40.40 47.92 -18.29
C LEU A 413 40.41 49.03 -19.34
N GLY A 414 41.18 48.85 -20.41
CA GLY A 414 41.62 49.91 -21.30
C GLY A 414 41.20 49.76 -22.76
N SER A 415 39.92 49.62 -23.11
CA SER A 415 39.46 50.00 -24.46
C SER A 415 37.94 50.26 -24.57
N SER A 416 37.55 51.06 -25.56
CA SER A 416 36.23 51.69 -25.71
C SER A 416 35.17 50.83 -26.44
N ALA A 417 35.17 49.52 -26.25
CA ALA A 417 34.14 48.63 -26.79
C ALA A 417 33.73 47.62 -25.71
N SER A 418 32.43 47.29 -25.65
CA SER A 418 31.85 46.34 -24.69
C SER A 418 32.67 45.05 -24.62
N GLN A 419 33.13 44.71 -23.42
CA GLN A 419 33.77 43.45 -23.09
C GLN A 419 33.00 42.82 -21.93
N ASP A 420 32.76 41.52 -22.01
CA ASP A 420 32.00 40.76 -21.02
C ASP A 420 32.92 39.74 -20.32
N PHE A 421 32.72 39.53 -19.02
CA PHE A 421 33.47 38.55 -18.22
C PHE A 421 32.52 37.69 -17.39
N SER A 422 32.96 36.46 -17.08
CA SER A 422 32.24 35.49 -16.25
C SER A 422 33.17 34.88 -15.18
N ILE A 423 32.65 34.64 -13.98
CA ILE A 423 33.40 34.04 -12.86
C ILE A 423 32.66 32.79 -12.36
N PHE A 424 33.41 31.74 -12.02
CA PHE A 424 32.88 30.45 -11.56
C PHE A 424 33.59 30.02 -10.27
N PHE A 425 32.85 29.37 -9.38
CA PHE A 425 33.37 28.75 -8.15
C PHE A 425 32.96 27.26 -8.13
N THR A 426 33.90 26.34 -7.87
CA THR A 426 33.63 24.89 -7.75
C THR A 426 34.30 24.27 -6.51
N SER A 427 33.69 23.22 -5.97
CA SER A 427 34.22 22.36 -4.91
C SER A 427 33.85 20.91 -5.22
N ASN A 428 34.81 19.99 -5.33
CA ASN A 428 34.52 18.58 -5.62
C ASN A 428 34.39 17.77 -4.31
N PRO A 429 33.31 16.97 -4.13
CA PRO A 429 33.27 15.88 -3.15
C PRO A 429 34.13 14.68 -3.62
N VAL A 430 34.52 13.80 -2.69
CA VAL A 430 35.43 12.65 -2.91
C VAL A 430 34.63 11.35 -2.86
N VAL A 431 34.87 10.41 -3.78
CA VAL A 431 34.30 9.05 -3.73
C VAL A 431 35.13 8.22 -2.76
N GLY A 432 34.50 7.55 -1.79
CA GLY A 432 35.25 6.67 -0.90
C GLY A 432 35.68 5.38 -1.59
N GLN A 433 36.52 4.58 -0.92
CA GLN A 433 37.06 3.34 -1.48
C GLN A 433 36.14 2.14 -1.22
N GLY A 434 36.03 1.25 -2.20
CA GLY A 434 35.24 0.02 -2.12
C GLY A 434 36.13 -1.22 -2.11
N HIS A 435 35.78 -2.21 -1.28
CA HIS A 435 36.64 -3.37 -1.05
C HIS A 435 35.83 -4.67 -0.97
N GLY A 436 36.42 -5.77 -1.41
CA GLY A 436 35.93 -7.14 -1.19
C GLY A 436 37.05 -8.09 -0.78
N TRP A 437 36.83 -8.89 0.28
CA TRP A 437 37.84 -9.81 0.81
C TRP A 437 37.25 -11.16 1.28
N GLY A 438 38.13 -12.17 1.43
CA GLY A 438 37.79 -13.43 2.10
C GLY A 438 36.67 -14.18 1.38
N ASP A 439 35.67 -14.66 2.12
CA ASP A 439 34.50 -15.36 1.56
C ASP A 439 33.46 -14.41 0.93
N VAL A 440 33.94 -13.25 0.51
CA VAL A 440 33.21 -12.10 -0.05
C VAL A 440 32.47 -11.30 1.00
N HIS A 441 33.25 -10.74 1.91
CA HIS A 441 32.90 -9.59 2.72
C HIS A 441 33.15 -8.32 1.92
N LEU A 442 32.15 -7.45 1.80
CA LEU A 442 32.22 -6.22 1.03
C LEU A 442 32.21 -5.00 1.95
N VAL A 443 32.90 -3.94 1.55
CA VAL A 443 32.79 -2.60 2.11
C VAL A 443 32.45 -1.67 0.96
N ASN A 444 31.30 -1.03 1.02
CA ASN A 444 30.86 -0.11 -0.02
C ASN A 444 31.64 1.22 0.02
N PHE A 445 31.46 2.07 -1.00
CA PHE A 445 32.20 3.33 -1.12
C PHE A 445 31.94 4.30 0.03
N ASP A 446 30.79 4.20 0.70
CA ASP A 446 30.45 5.06 1.84
C ASP A 446 30.86 4.45 3.19
N GLY A 447 31.70 3.41 3.16
CA GLY A 447 32.39 2.84 4.30
C GLY A 447 31.56 1.83 5.09
N LYS A 448 30.48 1.30 4.52
CA LYS A 448 29.61 0.32 5.17
C LYS A 448 29.99 -1.11 4.78
N PRO A 449 30.46 -1.91 5.75
CA PRO A 449 30.77 -3.33 5.57
C PRO A 449 29.52 -4.22 5.63
N TYR A 450 29.50 -5.31 4.85
CA TYR A 450 28.46 -6.34 4.90
C TYR A 450 28.94 -7.68 4.30
N ASP A 451 28.27 -8.77 4.67
CA ASP A 451 28.61 -10.12 4.21
C ASP A 451 27.84 -10.44 2.91
N PHE A 452 28.52 -10.88 1.86
CA PHE A 452 27.92 -11.19 0.57
C PHE A 452 28.19 -12.64 0.13
N GLN A 453 27.30 -13.56 0.48
CA GLN A 453 27.38 -14.97 0.08
C GLN A 453 26.47 -15.27 -1.11
N ALA A 454 27.05 -15.37 -2.30
CA ALA A 454 26.32 -15.78 -3.49
C ALA A 454 27.26 -16.48 -4.49
N VAL A 455 26.71 -17.27 -5.42
CA VAL A 455 27.53 -17.92 -6.47
C VAL A 455 27.05 -17.45 -7.82
N GLY A 456 27.95 -16.90 -8.63
CA GLY A 456 27.64 -16.33 -9.93
C GLY A 456 28.63 -15.25 -10.32
N GLU A 457 28.26 -14.47 -11.33
CA GLU A 457 28.99 -13.28 -11.72
C GLU A 457 28.16 -12.06 -11.31
N PHE A 458 28.79 -11.06 -10.70
CA PHE A 458 28.11 -9.89 -10.15
C PHE A 458 28.77 -8.59 -10.58
N ILE A 459 27.96 -7.54 -10.75
CA ILE A 459 28.45 -6.18 -10.95
C ILE A 459 28.86 -5.64 -9.57
N LEU A 460 30.17 -5.58 -9.34
CA LEU A 460 30.73 -5.04 -8.11
C LEU A 460 30.50 -3.53 -8.06
N VAL A 461 30.78 -2.84 -9.18
CA VAL A 461 30.42 -1.44 -9.42
C VAL A 461 30.30 -1.18 -10.92
N LYS A 462 29.42 -0.26 -11.30
CA LYS A 462 29.35 0.36 -12.63
C LYS A 462 29.07 1.85 -12.49
N SER A 463 29.57 2.62 -13.44
CA SER A 463 29.22 4.02 -13.64
C SER A 463 27.90 4.14 -14.41
N LEU A 464 27.14 5.20 -14.11
CA LEU A 464 25.96 5.59 -14.87
C LEU A 464 26.27 6.55 -16.02
N ILE A 465 27.44 7.19 -15.98
CA ILE A 465 27.80 8.30 -16.86
C ILE A 465 28.83 7.91 -17.93
N ASP A 466 29.47 6.75 -17.78
CA ASP A 466 30.47 6.19 -18.71
C ASP A 466 30.55 4.66 -18.60
N ASP A 467 31.55 4.07 -19.27
CA ASP A 467 31.74 2.63 -19.38
C ASP A 467 32.56 2.02 -18.25
N PHE A 468 32.94 2.78 -17.20
CA PHE A 468 33.66 2.23 -16.05
C PHE A 468 32.80 1.19 -15.33
N GLN A 469 33.31 -0.03 -15.21
CA GLN A 469 32.68 -1.08 -14.42
C GLN A 469 33.70 -2.11 -13.96
N VAL A 470 33.40 -2.74 -12.83
CA VAL A 470 34.13 -3.87 -12.26
C VAL A 470 33.14 -4.99 -11.97
N GLN A 471 33.43 -6.17 -12.47
CA GLN A 471 32.64 -7.38 -12.29
C GLN A 471 33.48 -8.43 -11.55
N THR A 472 32.85 -9.26 -10.72
CA THR A 472 33.51 -10.37 -10.04
C THR A 472 32.81 -11.68 -10.34
N ARG A 473 33.58 -12.78 -10.30
CA ARG A 473 33.07 -14.14 -10.36
C ARG A 473 33.27 -14.81 -9.01
N GLN A 474 32.16 -15.26 -8.44
CA GLN A 474 32.11 -15.88 -7.12
C GLN A 474 31.70 -17.36 -7.23
N LYS A 475 32.44 -18.24 -6.55
CA LYS A 475 32.24 -19.70 -6.56
C LYS A 475 32.21 -20.27 -5.14
N PRO A 476 31.60 -21.44 -4.90
CA PRO A 476 31.73 -22.10 -3.61
C PRO A 476 33.21 -22.38 -3.28
N TRP A 477 33.61 -22.19 -2.02
CA TRP A 477 34.95 -22.56 -1.57
C TRP A 477 35.07 -24.08 -1.47
N GLY A 478 35.86 -24.70 -2.35
CA GLY A 478 36.09 -26.15 -2.35
C GLY A 478 34.78 -26.95 -2.45
N ALA A 479 34.46 -27.73 -1.41
CA ALA A 479 33.20 -28.51 -1.32
C ALA A 479 32.15 -27.86 -0.39
N SER A 480 32.37 -26.60 0.04
CA SER A 480 31.46 -25.89 0.93
C SER A 480 30.12 -25.62 0.27
N THR A 481 29.05 -25.72 1.05
CA THR A 481 27.68 -25.37 0.65
C THR A 481 27.19 -24.05 1.25
N THR A 482 28.04 -23.38 2.04
CA THR A 482 27.65 -22.21 2.86
C THR A 482 28.61 -21.03 2.74
N VAL A 483 29.70 -21.17 1.96
CA VAL A 483 30.78 -20.19 1.81
C VAL A 483 31.16 -20.09 0.35
N SER A 484 31.40 -18.88 -0.12
CA SER A 484 31.76 -18.58 -1.50
C SER A 484 32.96 -17.64 -1.57
N VAL A 485 33.67 -17.56 -2.69
CA VAL A 485 34.86 -16.70 -2.85
C VAL A 485 34.93 -16.13 -4.24
N ASN A 486 35.49 -14.92 -4.35
CA ASN A 486 35.89 -14.35 -5.63
C ASN A 486 37.06 -15.16 -6.19
N THR A 487 36.92 -15.68 -7.41
CA THR A 487 38.00 -16.40 -8.11
C THR A 487 38.51 -15.66 -9.33
N ALA A 488 37.71 -14.74 -9.87
CA ALA A 488 38.08 -13.90 -10.99
C ALA A 488 37.44 -12.51 -10.87
N PHE A 489 38.04 -11.51 -11.49
CA PHE A 489 37.44 -10.20 -11.70
C PHE A 489 37.65 -9.75 -13.14
N ALA A 490 36.76 -8.89 -13.63
CA ALA A 490 36.82 -8.31 -14.95
C ALA A 490 36.49 -6.82 -14.91
N THR A 491 37.08 -6.02 -15.79
CA THR A 491 36.86 -4.57 -15.86
C THR A 491 37.09 -4.06 -17.28
N THR A 492 36.46 -2.94 -17.61
CA THR A 492 36.69 -2.18 -18.83
C THR A 492 37.62 -1.01 -18.55
N ILE A 493 38.73 -0.94 -19.28
CA ILE A 493 39.75 0.10 -19.11
C ILE A 493 40.20 0.58 -20.48
N ASP A 494 39.99 1.86 -20.79
CA ASP A 494 40.33 2.49 -22.08
C ASP A 494 39.78 1.71 -23.30
N GLY A 495 38.54 1.22 -23.17
CA GLY A 495 37.87 0.39 -24.18
C GLY A 495 38.33 -1.06 -24.27
N TYR A 496 39.34 -1.48 -23.50
CA TYR A 496 39.80 -2.87 -23.41
C TYR A 496 39.05 -3.64 -22.34
N ASN A 497 38.69 -4.89 -22.63
CA ASN A 497 38.14 -5.80 -21.64
C ASN A 497 39.28 -6.58 -20.96
N VAL A 498 39.48 -6.33 -19.67
CA VAL A 498 40.56 -6.92 -18.88
C VAL A 498 39.97 -7.91 -17.89
N VAL A 499 40.46 -9.14 -17.91
CA VAL A 499 40.01 -10.23 -17.03
C VAL A 499 41.20 -10.80 -16.28
N TYR A 500 41.09 -10.92 -14.96
CA TYR A 500 41.98 -11.71 -14.13
C TYR A 500 41.24 -12.90 -13.55
N ASP A 501 41.79 -14.10 -13.73
CA ASP A 501 41.20 -15.35 -13.23
C ASP A 501 42.28 -16.20 -12.53
N SER A 502 42.18 -16.30 -11.20
CA SER A 502 43.13 -17.04 -10.35
C SER A 502 43.08 -18.56 -10.53
N GLU A 503 42.02 -19.09 -11.16
CA GLU A 503 41.90 -20.53 -11.40
C GLU A 503 42.63 -20.97 -12.68
N LEU A 504 43.15 -20.02 -13.47
CA LEU A 504 43.99 -20.32 -14.61
C LEU A 504 45.41 -20.70 -14.17
N ALA A 505 46.10 -21.46 -15.01
CA ALA A 505 47.47 -21.87 -14.73
C ALA A 505 48.40 -20.65 -14.58
N VAL A 506 49.42 -20.77 -13.73
CA VAL A 506 50.38 -19.68 -13.47
C VAL A 506 50.96 -19.11 -14.77
N GLY A 507 50.87 -17.79 -14.94
CA GLY A 507 51.22 -17.07 -16.17
C GLY A 507 50.12 -17.02 -17.23
N GLN A 508 48.89 -17.44 -16.91
CA GLN A 508 47.71 -17.36 -17.77
C GLN A 508 46.54 -16.58 -17.14
N GLU A 509 46.72 -16.05 -15.95
CA GLU A 509 45.68 -15.46 -15.09
C GLU A 509 45.11 -14.17 -15.69
N LEU A 510 45.95 -13.35 -16.31
CA LEU A 510 45.55 -12.08 -16.93
C LEU A 510 45.25 -12.25 -18.42
N LYS A 511 44.08 -11.77 -18.86
CA LYS A 511 43.66 -11.66 -20.26
C LYS A 511 43.22 -10.24 -20.59
N ILE A 512 43.57 -9.77 -21.78
CA ILE A 512 43.12 -8.49 -22.35
C ILE A 512 42.48 -8.80 -23.70
N ASP A 513 41.21 -8.46 -23.87
CA ASP A 513 40.35 -8.85 -25.01
C ASP A 513 40.45 -10.35 -25.35
N GLY A 514 40.49 -11.17 -24.31
CA GLY A 514 40.59 -12.63 -24.42
C GLY A 514 41.99 -13.17 -24.75
N VAL A 515 42.98 -12.31 -24.99
CA VAL A 515 44.38 -12.70 -25.22
C VAL A 515 45.12 -12.78 -23.90
N THR A 516 45.84 -13.88 -23.64
CA THR A 516 46.63 -14.05 -22.40
C THR A 516 47.86 -13.14 -22.36
N TYR A 517 48.08 -12.47 -21.22
CA TYR A 517 49.29 -11.70 -20.92
C TYR A 517 50.00 -12.24 -19.67
N ASN A 518 51.28 -12.59 -19.82
CA ASN A 518 52.11 -13.04 -18.71
C ASN A 518 52.99 -11.90 -18.17
N LEU A 519 52.56 -11.27 -17.08
CA LEU A 519 53.30 -10.22 -16.38
C LEU A 519 54.08 -10.83 -15.20
N ALA A 520 55.40 -10.72 -15.21
CA ALA A 520 56.23 -11.04 -14.05
C ALA A 520 56.12 -9.94 -12.97
N SER A 521 56.37 -10.29 -11.70
CA SER A 521 56.40 -9.30 -10.62
C SER A 521 57.38 -8.16 -10.93
N GLY A 522 56.92 -6.92 -10.79
CA GLY A 522 57.64 -5.69 -11.11
C GLY A 522 57.48 -5.20 -12.56
N GLN A 523 56.76 -5.93 -13.42
CA GLN A 523 56.48 -5.51 -14.80
C GLN A 523 55.18 -4.71 -14.91
N SER A 524 55.07 -3.94 -16.00
CA SER A 524 53.86 -3.19 -16.37
C SER A 524 53.57 -3.28 -17.87
N VAL A 525 52.30 -3.16 -18.23
CA VAL A 525 51.82 -2.99 -19.61
C VAL A 525 50.97 -1.72 -19.69
N PHE A 526 51.14 -0.96 -20.77
CA PHE A 526 50.35 0.24 -21.05
C PHE A 526 49.30 -0.05 -22.12
N LEU A 527 48.08 0.41 -21.89
CA LEU A 527 46.93 0.29 -22.78
C LEU A 527 46.39 1.71 -23.00
N GLY A 528 46.87 2.40 -24.04
CA GLY A 528 46.55 3.81 -24.27
C GLY A 528 46.95 4.70 -23.08
N SER A 529 45.95 5.31 -22.45
CA SER A 529 46.07 6.15 -21.25
C SER A 529 46.02 5.36 -19.93
N SER A 530 46.01 4.02 -20.01
CA SER A 530 45.92 3.14 -18.85
C SER A 530 47.18 2.31 -18.63
N LYS A 531 47.34 1.79 -17.41
CA LYS A 531 48.48 0.98 -17.00
C LYS A 531 48.04 -0.20 -16.13
N ILE A 532 48.56 -1.39 -16.42
CA ILE A 532 48.45 -2.57 -15.57
C ILE A 532 49.84 -2.91 -15.03
N GLN A 533 49.97 -3.11 -13.73
CA GLN A 533 51.23 -3.39 -13.06
C GLN A 533 51.09 -4.58 -12.10
N ARG A 534 52.10 -5.46 -12.07
CA ARG A 534 52.17 -6.54 -11.07
C ARG A 534 53.22 -6.23 -10.02
N SER A 535 52.89 -6.37 -8.73
CA SER A 535 53.82 -6.31 -7.60
C SER A 535 53.58 -7.50 -6.67
N GLY A 536 54.46 -8.49 -6.69
CA GLY A 536 54.24 -9.77 -6.01
C GLY A 536 53.00 -10.47 -6.55
N ASN A 537 52.02 -10.70 -5.67
CA ASN A 537 50.72 -11.30 -5.99
C ASN A 537 49.64 -10.27 -6.32
N ASN A 538 49.95 -8.98 -6.27
CA ASN A 538 48.97 -7.92 -6.50
C ASN A 538 49.08 -7.40 -7.92
N TYR A 539 47.95 -7.31 -8.61
CA TYR A 539 47.81 -6.64 -9.89
C TYR A 539 47.06 -5.32 -9.67
N THR A 540 47.67 -4.22 -10.08
CA THR A 540 47.09 -2.88 -10.03
C THR A 540 46.76 -2.44 -11.44
N PHE A 541 45.53 -2.02 -11.65
CA PHE A 541 44.98 -1.52 -12.90
C PHE A 541 44.64 -0.06 -12.68
N THR A 542 45.26 0.84 -13.44
CA THR A 542 45.09 2.29 -13.28
C THR A 542 44.66 2.88 -14.61
N TYR A 543 43.54 3.58 -14.61
CA TYR A 543 43.07 4.40 -15.73
C TYR A 543 43.26 5.87 -15.39
N ALA A 544 43.81 6.64 -16.33
CA ALA A 544 44.08 8.06 -16.15
C ALA A 544 42.84 8.96 -16.12
N GLY A 545 41.63 8.41 -16.22
CA GLY A 545 40.43 9.23 -16.27
C GLY A 545 40.38 10.17 -17.48
N LEU A 546 39.73 11.33 -17.29
CA LEU A 546 39.41 12.27 -18.38
C LEU A 546 40.59 13.18 -18.80
N ASP A 547 41.65 13.29 -17.98
CA ASP A 547 42.82 14.14 -18.28
C ASP A 547 43.92 13.39 -19.06
N GLY A 548 43.89 12.06 -19.05
CA GLY A 548 44.85 11.20 -19.73
C GLY A 548 46.24 11.14 -19.08
N ASP A 549 46.41 11.68 -17.87
CA ASP A 549 47.68 11.69 -17.12
C ASP A 549 47.65 10.91 -15.80
N ILE A 550 48.26 9.71 -15.83
CA ILE A 550 48.44 8.82 -14.66
C ILE A 550 49.30 9.47 -13.54
N SER A 551 49.93 10.63 -13.78
CA SER A 551 50.83 11.28 -12.82
C SER A 551 50.14 12.09 -11.73
N THR A 552 48.87 12.48 -11.93
CA THR A 552 48.05 13.15 -10.92
C THR A 552 47.11 12.12 -10.27
N THR A 553 47.10 12.04 -8.94
CA THR A 553 46.49 10.90 -8.23
C THR A 553 44.98 10.99 -8.09
N ASP A 554 44.42 12.18 -8.21
CA ASP A 554 43.07 12.47 -7.70
C ASP A 554 41.96 12.21 -8.75
N ASP A 555 42.33 12.02 -10.03
CA ASP A 555 41.39 11.80 -11.15
C ASP A 555 41.47 10.38 -11.74
N ASN A 556 42.26 9.47 -11.14
CA ASN A 556 42.48 8.12 -11.65
C ASN A 556 41.49 7.10 -11.09
N ASP A 557 41.02 6.18 -11.94
CA ASP A 557 40.36 4.96 -11.46
C ASP A 557 41.42 3.88 -11.17
N VAL A 558 41.42 3.34 -9.94
CA VAL A 558 42.35 2.29 -9.52
C VAL A 558 41.60 1.04 -9.09
N VAL A 559 41.93 -0.10 -9.71
CA VAL A 559 41.47 -1.43 -9.28
C VAL A 559 42.68 -2.25 -8.86
N ILE A 560 42.60 -2.95 -7.73
CA ILE A 560 43.66 -3.86 -7.26
C ILE A 560 43.07 -5.24 -7.06
N ALA A 561 43.67 -6.26 -7.68
CA ALA A 561 43.38 -7.66 -7.42
C ALA A 561 44.58 -8.32 -6.72
N SER A 562 44.34 -8.84 -5.52
CA SER A 562 45.35 -9.53 -4.72
C SER A 562 45.10 -11.04 -4.80
N ASP A 563 46.06 -11.78 -5.35
CA ASP A 563 45.94 -13.23 -5.53
C ASP A 563 46.46 -14.01 -4.30
N ASN A 564 45.54 -14.68 -3.61
CA ASN A 564 45.82 -15.53 -2.45
C ASN A 564 45.91 -17.03 -2.83
N GLY A 565 45.95 -17.35 -4.12
CA GLY A 565 46.14 -18.67 -4.70
C GLY A 565 44.86 -19.45 -4.92
N SER A 566 43.92 -19.45 -3.97
CA SER A 566 42.60 -20.12 -4.12
C SER A 566 41.42 -19.16 -4.21
N TYR A 567 41.67 -17.86 -4.02
CA TYR A 567 40.71 -16.77 -4.09
C TYR A 567 41.44 -15.45 -4.36
N ILE A 568 40.69 -14.43 -4.76
CA ILE A 568 41.20 -13.08 -4.96
C ILE A 568 40.46 -12.07 -4.06
N ASP A 569 41.19 -11.11 -3.52
CA ASP A 569 40.61 -9.91 -2.92
C ASP A 569 40.59 -8.80 -3.97
N VAL A 570 39.48 -8.06 -4.08
CA VAL A 570 39.27 -7.03 -5.10
C VAL A 570 39.04 -5.69 -4.42
N TYR A 571 39.81 -4.69 -4.81
CA TYR A 571 39.73 -3.32 -4.32
C TYR A 571 39.46 -2.38 -5.48
N VAL A 572 38.60 -1.38 -5.25
CA VAL A 572 38.18 -0.40 -6.25
C VAL A 572 38.21 1.01 -5.64
N ASP A 573 38.90 1.90 -6.32
CA ASP A 573 39.08 3.32 -5.97
C ASP A 573 38.70 4.15 -7.21
N PRO A 574 37.41 4.51 -7.36
CA PRO A 574 36.95 5.29 -8.49
C PRO A 574 37.39 6.74 -8.39
N ALA A 575 37.56 7.39 -9.53
CA ALA A 575 37.83 8.83 -9.59
C ALA A 575 36.68 9.67 -9.00
N ASP A 576 37.04 10.78 -8.36
CA ASP A 576 36.12 11.61 -7.55
C ASP A 576 34.96 12.23 -8.33
N TYR A 577 35.07 12.39 -9.66
CA TYR A 577 33.98 12.88 -10.49
C TYR A 577 32.79 11.92 -10.58
N ARG A 578 32.90 10.69 -10.07
CA ARG A 578 31.82 9.69 -10.02
C ARG A 578 30.99 9.72 -8.74
N PHE A 579 31.15 10.75 -7.90
CA PHE A 579 30.36 10.93 -6.67
C PHE A 579 28.84 10.85 -6.93
N GLY A 580 28.19 9.87 -6.29
CA GLY A 580 26.75 9.62 -6.38
C GLY A 580 26.22 9.12 -7.73
N VAL A 581 27.10 8.80 -8.69
CA VAL A 581 26.72 8.26 -10.02
C VAL A 581 27.24 6.85 -10.26
N LEU A 582 27.68 6.17 -9.20
CA LEU A 582 28.00 4.75 -9.19
C LEU A 582 26.79 3.93 -8.79
N GLN A 583 26.78 2.66 -9.20
CA GLN A 583 25.84 1.67 -8.73
C GLN A 583 26.48 0.28 -8.72
N GLY A 584 26.04 -0.59 -7.84
CA GLY A 584 26.51 -1.98 -7.77
C GLY A 584 26.50 -2.47 -6.33
N LEU A 585 27.15 -3.62 -6.11
CA LEU A 585 27.35 -4.14 -4.76
C LEU A 585 28.15 -3.15 -3.88
N LEU A 586 29.01 -2.30 -4.44
CA LEU A 586 29.76 -1.30 -3.67
C LEU A 586 28.99 0.02 -3.44
N GLY A 587 27.68 0.06 -3.68
CA GLY A 587 26.85 1.24 -3.41
C GLY A 587 26.98 2.34 -4.47
N ASN A 588 26.57 3.56 -4.12
CA ASN A 588 26.53 4.70 -5.04
C ASN A 588 27.60 5.77 -4.79
N GLY A 589 28.28 5.74 -3.65
CA GLY A 589 29.42 6.62 -3.35
C GLY A 589 29.01 8.08 -3.25
N ASP A 590 27.87 8.37 -2.63
CA ASP A 590 27.34 9.73 -2.41
C ASP A 590 27.63 10.28 -1.00
N GLY A 591 28.42 9.55 -0.20
CA GLY A 591 28.72 9.85 1.19
C GLY A 591 27.65 9.44 2.19
N VAL A 592 26.56 8.79 1.74
CA VAL A 592 25.40 8.43 2.56
C VAL A 592 25.24 6.90 2.59
N SER A 593 25.66 6.29 3.71
CA SER A 593 25.69 4.83 3.81
C SER A 593 24.32 4.14 3.92
N THR A 594 23.23 4.89 3.99
CA THR A 594 21.89 4.36 4.32
C THR A 594 21.12 3.86 3.10
N ASN A 595 21.51 4.28 1.90
CA ASN A 595 20.86 4.02 0.62
C ASN A 595 21.71 3.17 -0.33
N ASP A 596 22.82 2.61 0.14
CA ASP A 596 23.72 1.81 -0.69
C ASP A 596 23.17 0.43 -1.07
N PHE A 597 22.15 -0.05 -0.36
CA PHE A 597 21.50 -1.33 -0.66
C PHE A 597 20.35 -1.14 -1.65
N ALA A 598 20.57 -0.27 -2.64
CA ALA A 598 19.69 -0.12 -3.77
C ALA A 598 19.80 -1.36 -4.69
N LEU A 599 18.66 -1.98 -4.96
CA LEU A 599 18.52 -2.92 -6.06
C LEU A 599 18.82 -2.19 -7.39
N ARG A 600 19.12 -2.97 -8.43
CA ARG A 600 19.38 -2.49 -9.78
C ARG A 600 18.20 -1.71 -10.40
N ASN A 601 16.99 -1.89 -9.88
CA ASN A 601 15.80 -1.11 -10.25
C ASN A 601 15.60 0.17 -9.40
N GLY A 602 16.56 0.52 -8.53
CA GLY A 602 16.55 1.70 -7.68
C GLY A 602 15.80 1.54 -6.35
N ILE A 603 15.18 0.39 -6.07
CA ILE A 603 14.54 0.16 -4.77
C ILE A 603 15.62 0.02 -3.70
N ASP A 604 15.64 0.95 -2.75
CA ASP A 604 16.49 0.86 -1.56
C ASP A 604 15.92 -0.16 -0.56
N LEU A 605 16.71 -1.17 -0.23
CA LEU A 605 16.38 -2.16 0.81
C LEU A 605 16.53 -1.60 2.24
N GLY A 606 16.96 -0.35 2.35
CA GLY A 606 17.15 0.38 3.59
C GLY A 606 18.53 0.15 4.19
N PRO A 607 18.78 0.73 5.38
CA PRO A 607 20.12 0.82 5.94
C PRO A 607 20.60 -0.47 6.59
N ASN A 608 19.80 -1.54 6.75
CA ASN A 608 20.27 -2.81 7.32
C ASN A 608 19.41 -3.98 6.77
N PRO A 609 19.52 -4.33 5.48
CA PRO A 609 18.80 -5.50 4.95
C PRO A 609 19.29 -6.77 5.63
N THR A 610 18.41 -7.77 5.76
CA THR A 610 18.80 -9.06 6.37
C THR A 610 19.82 -9.79 5.49
N ASP A 611 20.71 -10.59 6.07
CA ASP A 611 21.67 -11.44 5.34
C ASP A 611 20.98 -12.22 4.22
N GLN A 612 19.81 -12.81 4.52
CA GLN A 612 19.02 -13.54 3.55
C GLN A 612 18.61 -12.66 2.36
N THR A 613 18.18 -11.42 2.60
CA THR A 613 17.85 -10.46 1.55
C THR A 613 19.09 -10.07 0.75
N ILE A 614 20.25 -9.90 1.40
CA ILE A 614 21.52 -9.61 0.73
C ILE A 614 21.92 -10.76 -0.21
N HIS A 615 21.85 -12.01 0.26
CA HIS A 615 22.30 -13.21 -0.47
C HIS A 615 21.31 -13.70 -1.53
N THR A 616 20.08 -13.19 -1.51
CA THR A 616 19.05 -13.50 -2.49
C THR A 616 18.68 -12.27 -3.31
N THR A 617 17.75 -11.45 -2.82
CA THR A 617 17.18 -10.33 -3.58
C THR A 617 18.23 -9.32 -4.05
N TYR A 618 19.15 -8.91 -3.18
CA TYR A 618 20.20 -7.95 -3.54
C TYR A 618 21.23 -8.57 -4.49
N ALA A 619 21.74 -9.77 -4.16
CA ALA A 619 22.65 -10.52 -5.00
C ALA A 619 22.07 -10.79 -6.40
N ASP A 620 20.83 -11.27 -6.49
CA ASP A 620 20.17 -11.59 -7.75
C ASP A 620 19.89 -10.33 -8.57
N SER A 621 19.64 -9.19 -7.92
CA SER A 621 19.47 -7.94 -8.62
C SER A 621 20.77 -7.43 -9.28
N TRP A 622 21.94 -7.74 -8.69
CA TRP A 622 23.25 -7.34 -9.20
C TRP A 622 23.99 -8.46 -9.94
N ARG A 623 23.32 -9.60 -10.10
CA ARG A 623 23.80 -10.75 -10.87
C ARG A 623 23.83 -10.41 -12.36
N ILE A 624 24.92 -10.82 -13.01
CA ILE A 624 25.19 -10.53 -14.41
C ILE A 624 24.53 -11.60 -15.28
N THR A 625 23.83 -11.15 -16.33
CA THR A 625 23.39 -12.05 -17.40
C THR A 625 24.53 -12.34 -18.36
N GLN A 626 24.47 -13.45 -19.10
CA GLN A 626 25.52 -13.82 -20.06
C GLN A 626 25.80 -12.71 -21.11
N GLN A 627 24.81 -11.87 -21.44
CA GLN A 627 24.96 -10.77 -22.39
C GLN A 627 25.75 -9.58 -21.83
N GLU A 628 25.83 -9.46 -20.50
CA GLU A 628 26.46 -8.36 -19.78
C GLU A 628 27.85 -8.73 -19.23
N SER A 629 28.21 -10.01 -19.28
CA SER A 629 29.46 -10.53 -18.72
C SER A 629 30.69 -10.11 -19.51
N LEU A 630 31.65 -9.53 -18.81
CA LEU A 630 32.99 -9.22 -19.31
C LEU A 630 33.91 -10.46 -19.35
N PHE A 631 33.53 -11.59 -18.78
CA PHE A 631 34.41 -12.76 -18.71
C PHE A 631 34.49 -13.61 -20.00
N GLY A 632 33.65 -13.35 -21.02
CA GLY A 632 33.61 -14.08 -22.30
C GLY A 632 32.57 -15.22 -22.36
N THR A 633 32.68 -16.17 -23.31
CA THR A 633 31.65 -17.22 -23.50
C THR A 633 31.72 -18.40 -22.51
N GLU A 634 30.52 -18.69 -21.97
CA GLU A 634 30.07 -19.78 -21.08
C GLU A 634 31.02 -20.25 -19.99
N THR A 635 31.04 -19.52 -18.88
CA THR A 635 31.33 -20.10 -17.57
C THR A 635 30.46 -19.45 -16.51
N PHE A 636 29.17 -19.82 -16.46
CA PHE A 636 28.52 -20.38 -15.26
C PHE A 636 27.04 -20.62 -15.58
N ALA A 637 26.69 -21.88 -15.87
CA ALA A 637 25.31 -22.32 -15.79
C ALA A 637 24.86 -22.17 -14.32
N ASP A 638 23.76 -21.46 -14.11
CA ASP A 638 23.07 -21.20 -12.84
C ASP A 638 23.34 -22.29 -11.79
N LYS A 639 24.37 -22.06 -10.95
CA LYS A 639 24.62 -22.86 -9.75
C LYS A 639 24.03 -22.08 -8.60
N LYS A 640 22.70 -22.14 -8.47
CA LYS A 640 22.02 -21.66 -7.27
C LYS A 640 22.80 -22.07 -6.03
N PHE A 641 23.09 -21.09 -5.19
CA PHE A 641 23.58 -21.36 -3.86
C PHE A 641 22.54 -22.23 -3.13
N PRO A 642 22.94 -23.22 -2.30
CA PRO A 642 21.98 -24.07 -1.62
C PRO A 642 21.00 -23.25 -0.77
N ASP A 643 19.71 -23.60 -0.79
CA ASP A 643 18.64 -22.97 0.02
C ASP A 643 18.92 -23.00 1.54
N ASN A 644 19.95 -23.74 1.97
CA ASN A 644 20.39 -23.89 3.36
C ASN A 644 21.53 -22.93 3.69
N TYR A 645 21.35 -21.63 3.42
CA TYR A 645 22.27 -20.60 3.92
C TYR A 645 22.37 -20.69 5.45
N VAL A 646 23.58 -20.54 5.97
CA VAL A 646 23.87 -20.60 7.38
C VAL A 646 24.48 -19.26 7.76
N SER A 647 23.74 -18.41 8.47
CA SER A 647 24.27 -17.17 9.04
C SER A 647 24.98 -17.42 10.35
N LEU A 648 25.75 -16.42 10.80
CA LEU A 648 26.32 -16.41 12.14
C LEU A 648 25.24 -16.55 13.22
N ASN A 649 24.06 -15.96 13.02
CA ASN A 649 22.91 -16.07 13.92
C ASN A 649 22.39 -17.53 13.97
N THR A 650 22.26 -18.17 12.81
CA THR A 650 21.84 -19.59 12.72
C THR A 650 22.88 -20.53 13.36
N LEU A 651 24.17 -20.20 13.26
CA LEU A 651 25.24 -20.95 13.92
C LEU A 651 25.26 -20.71 15.43
N ALA A 652 24.94 -19.51 15.90
CA ALA A 652 24.87 -19.20 17.32
C ALA A 652 23.80 -20.04 18.03
N GLU A 653 22.65 -20.28 17.38
CA GLU A 653 21.62 -21.19 17.89
C GLU A 653 22.10 -22.65 18.00
N LYS A 654 22.86 -23.13 17.01
CA LYS A 654 23.26 -24.55 16.90
C LYS A 654 24.56 -24.88 17.62
N ASN A 655 25.52 -23.95 17.65
CA ASN A 655 26.86 -24.12 18.19
C ASN A 655 27.37 -22.82 18.86
N PRO A 656 26.72 -22.38 19.95
CA PRO A 656 27.06 -21.12 20.63
C PRO A 656 28.52 -21.09 21.13
N GLN A 657 29.05 -22.23 21.58
CA GLN A 657 30.44 -22.32 22.06
C GLN A 657 31.46 -22.20 20.92
N GLY A 658 31.14 -22.71 19.72
CA GLY A 658 31.96 -22.56 18.53
C GLY A 658 32.06 -21.11 18.08
N VAL A 659 30.91 -20.42 18.01
CA VAL A 659 30.84 -18.98 17.72
C VAL A 659 31.65 -18.17 18.73
N ALA A 660 31.50 -18.45 20.04
CA ALA A 660 32.27 -17.79 21.09
C ALA A 660 33.79 -17.98 20.92
N ASN A 661 34.24 -19.19 20.55
CA ASN A 661 35.65 -19.46 20.29
C ASN A 661 36.17 -18.73 19.04
N ALA A 662 35.36 -18.59 18.00
CA ALA A 662 35.72 -17.90 16.77
C ALA A 662 35.94 -16.40 17.00
N PHE A 663 34.99 -15.72 17.69
CA PHE A 663 35.16 -14.32 18.10
C PHE A 663 36.37 -14.12 19.02
N ALA A 664 36.64 -15.06 19.93
CA ALA A 664 37.83 -14.99 20.78
C ALA A 664 39.14 -15.11 19.99
N THR A 665 39.15 -15.89 18.90
CA THR A 665 40.30 -16.03 18.00
C THR A 665 40.47 -14.77 17.14
N ALA A 666 39.41 -14.22 16.54
CA ALA A 666 39.46 -12.96 15.79
C ALA A 666 40.06 -11.80 16.62
N ARG A 667 39.67 -11.70 17.90
CA ARG A 667 40.25 -10.75 18.85
C ARG A 667 41.75 -10.95 19.09
N LYS A 668 42.25 -12.20 19.13
CA LYS A 668 43.70 -12.50 19.26
C LYS A 668 44.50 -12.06 18.03
N PHE A 669 43.90 -12.07 16.84
CA PHE A 669 44.49 -11.54 15.61
C PHE A 669 44.47 -9.99 15.55
N GLY A 670 43.96 -9.33 16.58
CA GLY A 670 43.93 -7.87 16.68
C GLY A 670 42.86 -7.22 15.81
N ILE A 671 41.78 -7.95 15.51
CA ILE A 671 40.57 -7.43 14.88
C ILE A 671 39.69 -6.87 16.00
N ALA A 672 39.31 -5.60 15.90
CA ALA A 672 38.40 -4.97 16.85
C ALA A 672 36.98 -5.50 16.65
N GLU A 673 36.16 -5.50 17.72
CA GLU A 673 34.74 -5.84 17.60
C GLU A 673 34.08 -4.90 16.58
N GLY A 674 33.08 -5.39 15.84
CA GLY A 674 32.43 -4.68 14.72
C GLY A 674 32.23 -5.61 13.52
N ALA A 675 31.85 -5.05 12.38
CA ALA A 675 31.51 -5.83 11.20
C ALA A 675 32.64 -6.74 10.70
N PHE A 676 33.89 -6.25 10.70
CA PHE A 676 35.06 -7.07 10.33
C PHE A 676 35.27 -8.28 11.24
N SER A 677 34.90 -8.20 12.53
CA SER A 677 35.03 -9.32 13.45
C SER A 677 33.91 -10.36 13.30
N LYS A 678 32.72 -9.94 12.88
CA LYS A 678 31.59 -10.84 12.63
C LYS A 678 31.88 -11.73 11.43
N GLY A 679 32.24 -11.13 10.29
CA GLY A 679 32.65 -11.87 9.08
C GLY A 679 33.85 -12.77 9.35
N ALA A 680 34.92 -12.23 9.94
CA ALA A 680 36.12 -13.01 10.28
C ALA A 680 35.83 -14.21 11.21
N ALA A 681 34.93 -14.05 12.19
CA ALA A 681 34.53 -15.14 13.07
C ALA A 681 33.69 -16.18 12.33
N PHE A 682 32.79 -15.76 11.44
CA PHE A 682 32.03 -16.66 10.58
C PHE A 682 32.97 -17.50 9.69
N ASP A 683 33.89 -16.86 8.97
CA ASP A 683 34.83 -17.52 8.06
C ASP A 683 35.67 -18.56 8.79
N PHE A 684 36.26 -18.18 9.92
CA PHE A 684 37.07 -19.09 10.74
C PHE A 684 36.24 -20.24 11.30
N LEU A 685 35.00 -19.97 11.75
CA LEU A 685 34.13 -21.00 12.30
C LEU A 685 33.74 -22.04 11.25
N VAL A 686 33.49 -21.61 10.01
CA VAL A 686 33.06 -22.50 8.94
C VAL A 686 34.23 -23.23 8.26
N THR A 687 35.36 -22.56 8.07
CA THR A 687 36.49 -23.11 7.30
C THR A 687 37.61 -23.68 8.16
N GLY A 688 37.81 -23.16 9.38
CA GLY A 688 38.97 -23.46 10.23
C GLY A 688 40.29 -22.90 9.71
N ASP A 689 40.28 -22.07 8.66
CA ASP A 689 41.47 -21.51 8.02
C ASP A 689 41.78 -20.11 8.57
N GLU A 690 42.96 -19.95 9.17
CA GLU A 690 43.41 -18.69 9.76
C GLU A 690 43.75 -17.62 8.70
N THR A 691 43.88 -17.98 7.42
CA THR A 691 44.17 -17.01 6.35
C THR A 691 43.03 -16.02 6.11
N PHE A 692 41.78 -16.39 6.37
CA PHE A 692 40.65 -15.45 6.36
C PHE A 692 40.78 -14.37 7.44
N LEU A 693 41.31 -14.72 8.62
CA LEU A 693 41.58 -13.74 9.69
C LEU A 693 42.68 -12.74 9.27
N LEU A 694 43.63 -13.18 8.45
CA LEU A 694 44.66 -12.31 7.88
C LEU A 694 44.07 -11.36 6.82
N GLY A 695 43.21 -11.87 5.94
CA GLY A 695 42.47 -11.06 4.96
C GLY A 695 41.58 -10.01 5.64
N ALA A 696 40.80 -10.41 6.65
CA ALA A 696 39.99 -9.51 7.48
C ALA A 696 40.82 -8.39 8.11
N LYS A 697 42.00 -8.77 8.64
CA LYS A 697 42.91 -7.82 9.26
C LYS A 697 43.50 -6.84 8.24
N GLN A 698 43.83 -7.31 7.04
CA GLN A 698 44.33 -6.46 5.95
C GLN A 698 43.24 -5.55 5.41
N ALA A 699 42.02 -6.05 5.18
CA ALA A 699 40.87 -5.25 4.77
C ALA A 699 40.54 -4.16 5.80
N ALA A 700 40.49 -4.51 7.08
CA ALA A 700 40.34 -3.53 8.16
C ALA A 700 41.45 -2.46 8.14
N ASN A 701 42.68 -2.84 7.82
CA ASN A 701 43.80 -1.89 7.71
C ASN A 701 43.79 -1.07 6.40
N LEU A 702 43.16 -1.55 5.33
CA LEU A 702 43.12 -0.93 3.99
C LEU A 702 41.93 0.03 3.81
N ALA A 703 40.76 -0.28 4.37
CA ALA A 703 39.56 0.58 4.38
C ALA A 703 39.75 1.94 5.08
N LEU A 704 40.98 2.25 5.49
CA LEU A 704 41.39 3.45 6.21
C LEU A 704 42.58 4.17 5.57
N GLN A 705 43.02 3.78 4.36
CA GLN A 705 44.15 4.42 3.67
C GLN A 705 43.68 5.40 2.58
N GLY A 706 43.48 6.65 2.98
CA GLY A 706 43.39 7.77 2.04
C GLY A 706 44.75 8.26 1.50
N GLU A 707 45.83 7.45 1.50
CA GLU A 707 47.09 7.69 0.77
C GLU A 707 48.16 6.66 1.20
N PHE A 708 48.72 5.89 0.26
CA PHE A 708 49.84 4.97 0.52
C PHE A 708 51.12 5.72 0.92
N LYS A 709 51.59 5.63 2.18
CA LYS A 709 53.02 5.74 2.54
C LYS A 709 53.43 4.87 3.74
N ASN A 710 54.27 3.86 3.45
CA ASN A 710 55.19 3.12 4.33
C ASN A 710 54.95 3.15 5.86
N GLY A 711 54.51 2.02 6.41
CA GLY A 711 54.78 1.59 7.78
C GLY A 711 53.59 1.71 8.75
N ASP A 712 52.96 0.56 9.03
CA ASP A 712 52.04 0.24 10.13
C ASP A 712 51.23 1.40 10.73
N VAL A 713 50.12 1.75 10.09
CA VAL A 713 49.08 2.63 10.66
C VAL A 713 48.09 1.79 11.47
N LYS A 714 47.82 2.22 12.72
CA LYS A 714 46.85 1.59 13.63
C LYS A 714 45.43 2.12 13.35
N LEU A 715 44.45 1.22 13.32
CA LEU A 715 43.02 1.51 13.30
C LEU A 715 42.67 2.53 14.42
N PRO A 716 42.12 3.73 14.12
CA PRO A 716 41.52 4.54 15.15
C PRO A 716 40.23 3.84 15.62
N LEU A 717 40.19 3.41 16.87
CA LEU A 717 39.04 2.72 17.46
C LEU A 717 38.04 3.72 18.03
N GLY A 718 36.76 3.45 17.83
CA GLY A 718 35.66 4.24 18.32
C GLY A 718 35.13 3.81 19.69
N SER A 719 34.09 4.52 20.13
CA SER A 719 33.36 4.23 21.38
C SER A 719 31.89 4.61 21.28
N ILE A 720 31.05 3.91 22.04
CA ILE A 720 29.62 4.17 22.17
C ILE A 720 29.31 4.44 23.64
N GLU A 721 28.74 5.59 23.94
CA GLU A 721 28.44 6.06 25.30
C GLU A 721 26.99 6.50 25.47
N GLY A 722 26.46 6.26 26.66
CA GLY A 722 25.06 6.48 26.95
C GLY A 722 24.73 6.57 28.43
N SER A 723 23.48 6.92 28.72
CA SER A 723 22.95 7.00 30.08
C SER A 723 21.59 6.33 30.20
N LYS A 724 21.27 5.86 31.40
CA LYS A 724 19.99 5.26 31.71
C LYS A 724 19.30 5.97 32.86
N TRP A 725 18.00 6.25 32.73
CA TRP A 725 17.24 6.99 33.73
C TRP A 725 15.84 6.40 33.96
N ASN A 726 15.28 6.77 35.10
CA ASN A 726 13.91 6.49 35.49
C ASN A 726 13.01 7.58 34.90
N ASP A 727 12.36 7.28 33.79
CA ASP A 727 11.37 8.14 33.16
C ASP A 727 10.06 8.03 33.96
N VAL A 728 9.89 8.93 34.92
CA VAL A 728 8.81 8.85 35.92
C VAL A 728 7.46 9.18 35.30
N ASN A 729 7.43 9.97 34.24
CA ASN A 729 6.20 10.41 33.58
C ASN A 729 5.93 9.71 32.23
N ALA A 730 6.81 8.78 31.83
CA ALA A 730 6.74 7.97 30.63
C ALA A 730 6.75 8.75 29.30
N ASN A 731 7.35 9.94 29.27
CA ASN A 731 7.38 10.79 28.08
C ASN A 731 8.61 10.54 27.16
N GLY A 732 9.54 9.67 27.56
CA GLY A 732 10.77 9.36 26.84
C GLY A 732 11.83 10.47 26.89
N ILE A 733 11.64 11.48 27.73
CA ILE A 733 12.53 12.63 27.93
C ILE A 733 13.13 12.53 29.33
N TRP A 734 14.42 12.88 29.48
CA TRP A 734 15.02 12.96 30.81
C TRP A 734 14.75 14.32 31.45
N ASP A 735 13.71 14.39 32.29
CA ASP A 735 13.26 15.61 32.94
C ASP A 735 14.03 15.94 34.23
N LYS A 736 14.00 17.23 34.62
CA LYS A 736 14.59 17.67 35.89
C LYS A 736 13.83 17.06 37.08
N GLY A 737 14.49 16.16 37.79
CA GLY A 737 13.93 15.44 38.96
C GLY A 737 13.83 13.93 38.74
N GLU A 738 14.09 13.46 37.53
CA GLU A 738 14.21 12.04 37.21
C GLU A 738 15.61 11.53 37.51
N GLU A 739 15.69 10.39 38.18
CA GLU A 739 16.94 9.84 38.68
C GLU A 739 17.59 8.87 37.69
N ALA A 740 18.91 8.82 37.71
CA ALA A 740 19.68 7.85 36.96
C ALA A 740 19.47 6.43 37.49
N LEU A 741 19.48 5.43 36.60
CA LEU A 741 19.30 4.03 36.98
C LEU A 741 20.64 3.28 36.94
N ALA A 742 21.19 3.04 38.13
CA ALA A 742 22.40 2.26 38.34
C ALA A 742 22.17 0.74 38.29
N GLY A 743 23.22 -0.03 37.97
CA GLY A 743 23.19 -1.50 38.04
C GLY A 743 22.35 -2.15 36.95
N ARG A 744 22.16 -1.49 35.81
CA ARG A 744 21.39 -1.99 34.67
C ARG A 744 22.33 -2.48 33.58
N THR A 745 22.03 -3.61 32.97
CA THR A 745 22.89 -4.20 31.94
C THR A 745 22.52 -3.66 30.57
N ILE A 746 23.50 -3.11 29.87
CA ILE A 746 23.44 -2.70 28.46
C ILE A 746 24.41 -3.58 27.68
N TYR A 747 24.04 -4.02 26.49
CA TYR A 747 24.87 -4.94 25.70
C TYR A 747 24.82 -4.62 24.21
N ILE A 748 25.88 -5.05 23.52
CA ILE A 748 25.95 -5.12 22.06
C ILE A 748 25.37 -6.46 21.66
N ASP A 749 24.24 -6.43 20.97
CA ASP A 749 23.59 -7.62 20.40
C ASP A 749 24.31 -7.96 19.08
N SER A 750 25.32 -8.81 19.18
CA SER A 750 26.22 -9.12 18.06
C SER A 750 25.53 -9.98 16.99
N VAL A 751 24.46 -10.70 17.37
CA VAL A 751 23.71 -11.63 16.50
C VAL A 751 22.23 -11.26 16.33
N THR A 752 21.83 -10.07 16.76
CA THR A 752 20.49 -9.46 16.61
C THR A 752 19.35 -10.40 17.06
N ASN A 753 19.55 -11.14 18.16
CA ASN A 753 18.55 -12.08 18.68
C ASN A 753 17.70 -11.48 19.81
N GLY A 754 17.97 -10.24 20.22
CA GLY A 754 17.27 -9.57 21.30
C GLY A 754 17.54 -10.13 22.70
N GLN A 755 18.58 -10.96 22.86
CA GLN A 755 18.96 -11.58 24.12
C GLN A 755 20.45 -11.38 24.39
N LEU A 756 20.81 -11.16 25.66
CA LEU A 756 22.21 -11.09 26.05
C LEU A 756 22.82 -12.49 26.13
N ASP A 757 23.77 -12.78 25.24
CA ASP A 757 24.53 -14.03 25.25
C ASP A 757 25.87 -13.93 26.02
N PRO A 758 26.40 -15.02 26.61
CA PRO A 758 27.60 -14.98 27.46
C PRO A 758 28.89 -14.46 26.80
N TRP A 759 28.97 -14.43 25.47
CA TRP A 759 30.13 -13.96 24.71
C TRP A 759 29.99 -12.52 24.21
N GLU A 760 28.80 -11.93 24.30
CA GLU A 760 28.54 -10.58 23.85
C GLU A 760 29.16 -9.55 24.79
N ILE A 761 29.56 -8.43 24.19
CA ILE A 761 30.11 -7.32 24.97
C ILE A 761 28.95 -6.67 25.70
N SER A 762 28.98 -6.74 27.03
CA SER A 762 28.04 -6.06 27.91
C SER A 762 28.76 -5.17 28.90
N THR A 763 28.04 -4.19 29.40
CA THR A 763 28.48 -3.27 30.45
C THR A 763 27.31 -3.01 31.40
N VAL A 764 27.63 -2.51 32.59
CA VAL A 764 26.64 -2.23 33.62
C VAL A 764 26.67 -0.73 33.92
N THR A 765 25.51 -0.10 33.98
CA THR A 765 25.40 1.32 34.29
C THR A 765 25.98 1.61 35.68
N ASN A 766 26.79 2.68 35.76
CA ASN A 766 27.40 3.12 37.02
C ASN A 766 26.37 3.81 37.94
N ALA A 767 26.82 4.36 39.07
CA ALA A 767 25.96 5.05 40.03
C ALA A 767 25.20 6.25 39.43
N ASP A 768 25.75 6.87 38.37
CA ASP A 768 25.17 7.99 37.64
C ASP A 768 24.38 7.52 36.40
N GLY A 769 24.11 6.21 36.27
CA GLY A 769 23.36 5.62 35.16
C GLY A 769 24.13 5.56 33.84
N GLN A 770 25.42 5.91 33.81
CA GLN A 770 26.22 5.99 32.59
C GLN A 770 26.83 4.63 32.22
N TYR A 771 26.99 4.40 30.92
CA TYR A 771 27.69 3.24 30.36
C TYR A 771 28.57 3.60 29.17
N THR A 772 29.57 2.77 28.90
CA THR A 772 30.52 2.96 27.79
C THR A 772 30.94 1.62 27.19
N PHE A 773 30.93 1.53 25.87
CA PHE A 773 31.65 0.53 25.08
C PHE A 773 32.86 1.22 24.43
N SER A 774 34.07 0.73 24.67
CA SER A 774 35.32 1.31 24.18
C SER A 774 36.08 0.32 23.30
N ASN A 775 36.97 0.84 22.43
CA ASN A 775 37.83 0.05 21.54
C ASN A 775 37.05 -0.71 20.45
N LEU A 776 36.02 -0.06 19.91
CA LEU A 776 35.17 -0.60 18.86
C LEU A 776 35.75 -0.29 17.48
N GLY A 777 35.74 -1.25 16.56
CA GLY A 777 36.06 -1.03 15.16
C GLY A 777 34.90 -0.35 14.43
N PRO A 778 35.12 0.19 13.22
CA PRO A 778 34.01 0.64 12.39
C PRO A 778 33.05 -0.51 12.07
N GLY A 779 31.76 -0.21 12.00
CA GLY A 779 30.71 -1.19 11.65
C GLY A 779 29.41 -1.03 12.45
N GLU A 780 28.54 -2.02 12.28
CA GLU A 780 27.17 -2.00 12.82
C GLU A 780 27.07 -2.58 14.23
N TYR A 781 26.37 -1.84 15.10
CA TYR A 781 26.13 -2.20 16.49
C TYR A 781 24.65 -2.07 16.83
N ALA A 782 24.06 -3.18 17.26
CA ALA A 782 22.75 -3.18 17.90
C ALA A 782 22.95 -2.99 19.41
N ILE A 783 22.46 -1.90 20.00
CA ILE A 783 22.61 -1.62 21.43
C ILE A 783 21.26 -1.80 22.13
N LEU A 784 21.21 -2.73 23.08
CA LEU A 784 20.00 -3.09 23.82
C LEU A 784 20.25 -3.07 25.33
N GLU A 785 19.15 -3.00 26.09
CA GLU A 785 19.16 -3.26 27.52
C GLU A 785 18.60 -4.64 27.86
N VAL A 786 19.00 -5.18 29.01
CA VAL A 786 18.27 -6.29 29.63
C VAL A 786 17.07 -5.73 30.39
N ASN A 787 15.87 -5.84 29.78
CA ASN A 787 14.66 -5.28 30.37
C ASN A 787 14.29 -5.96 31.69
N GLN A 788 13.77 -5.18 32.65
CA GLN A 788 13.46 -5.65 34.00
C GLN A 788 11.96 -5.81 34.25
N THR A 789 11.58 -6.80 35.05
CA THR A 789 10.17 -7.02 35.40
C THR A 789 9.54 -5.78 36.06
N GLY A 790 8.41 -5.34 35.52
CA GLY A 790 7.67 -4.15 36.00
C GLY A 790 8.19 -2.82 35.45
N TRP A 791 9.27 -2.83 34.67
CA TRP A 791 9.79 -1.67 33.97
C TRP A 791 9.43 -1.75 32.49
N ILE A 792 9.03 -0.61 31.93
CA ILE A 792 8.78 -0.44 30.51
C ILE A 792 9.83 0.51 29.97
N GLN A 793 10.58 0.09 28.96
CA GLN A 793 11.45 0.98 28.22
C GLN A 793 10.59 1.97 27.43
N THR A 794 10.71 3.24 27.76
CA THR A 794 10.03 4.36 27.10
C THR A 794 10.94 5.04 26.08
N PHE A 795 12.26 4.84 26.19
CA PHE A 795 13.24 5.34 25.23
C PHE A 795 14.46 4.41 25.14
N PRO A 796 15.03 4.17 23.94
CA PRO A 796 14.41 4.45 22.65
C PRO A 796 13.21 3.52 22.41
N THR A 797 12.28 3.91 21.53
CA THR A 797 11.12 3.06 21.17
C THR A 797 11.47 1.94 20.19
N THR A 798 12.61 2.06 19.51
CA THR A 798 13.21 1.05 18.63
C THR A 798 14.65 0.80 19.11
N PRO A 799 15.13 -0.45 19.15
CA PRO A 799 16.53 -0.74 19.45
C PRO A 799 17.47 0.11 18.61
N TYR A 800 18.59 0.53 19.19
CA TYR A 800 19.58 1.30 18.46
C TYR A 800 20.24 0.42 17.41
N ALA A 801 20.21 0.85 16.15
CA ALA A 801 21.04 0.33 15.08
C ALA A 801 22.04 1.44 14.69
N LEU A 802 23.28 1.31 15.16
CA LEU A 802 24.31 2.33 15.03
C LEU A 802 25.35 1.89 14.03
N ASN A 803 25.73 2.78 13.11
CA ASN A 803 26.92 2.59 12.28
C ASN A 803 28.04 3.46 12.86
N LEU A 804 29.08 2.83 13.39
CA LEU A 804 30.24 3.52 13.96
C LEU A 804 31.29 3.69 12.89
N LYS A 805 31.73 4.92 12.63
CA LYS A 805 32.87 5.22 11.76
C LYS A 805 34.19 5.04 12.51
N ALA A 806 35.29 4.93 11.77
CA ALA A 806 36.60 4.74 12.38
C ALA A 806 36.99 5.93 13.26
N GLY A 807 37.40 5.65 14.49
CA GLY A 807 37.75 6.64 15.51
C GLY A 807 36.56 7.43 16.07
N GLU A 808 35.34 7.14 15.64
CA GLU A 808 34.16 7.90 16.02
C GLU A 808 33.78 7.65 17.49
N LYS A 809 33.31 8.70 18.16
CA LYS A 809 32.72 8.60 19.48
C LYS A 809 31.23 8.95 19.39
N LEU A 810 30.38 7.93 19.47
CA LEU A 810 28.93 8.10 19.54
C LEU A 810 28.51 8.31 21.00
N THR A 811 27.74 9.36 21.23
CA THR A 811 27.22 9.73 22.56
C THR A 811 25.70 9.93 22.48
N GLY A 812 25.02 9.91 23.62
CA GLY A 812 23.57 10.14 23.67
C GLY A 812 22.74 8.90 23.33
N ILE A 813 23.36 7.72 23.36
CA ILE A 813 22.67 6.43 23.20
C ILE A 813 22.02 6.10 24.54
N ASN A 814 20.86 6.67 24.84
CA ASN A 814 20.30 6.66 26.19
C ASN A 814 19.10 5.71 26.32
N PHE A 815 18.82 5.23 27.54
CA PHE A 815 17.67 4.37 27.84
C PHE A 815 16.78 4.97 28.95
N GLY A 816 15.53 5.24 28.64
CA GLY A 816 14.52 5.72 29.61
C GLY A 816 13.57 4.60 29.95
N ASN A 817 13.29 4.38 31.25
CA ASN A 817 12.31 3.38 31.67
C ASN A 817 11.36 3.89 32.73
N TYR A 818 10.09 3.55 32.59
CA TYR A 818 9.02 3.84 33.54
C TYR A 818 8.65 2.59 34.35
N PHE A 819 8.51 2.75 35.67
CA PHE A 819 8.00 1.67 36.53
C PHE A 819 6.47 1.67 36.55
N GLN A 820 5.84 0.64 35.99
CA GLN A 820 4.38 0.55 35.91
C GLN A 820 3.83 -0.47 36.92
N LEU A 821 2.96 -0.01 37.83
CA LEU A 821 2.18 -0.91 38.69
C LEU A 821 1.15 -1.70 37.85
N PRO A 822 0.90 -2.98 38.17
CA PRO A 822 -0.17 -3.75 37.52
C PRO A 822 -1.54 -3.08 37.68
N LYS A 823 -2.37 -3.17 36.64
CA LYS A 823 -3.78 -2.76 36.67
C LYS A 823 -4.68 -3.96 36.97
N ILE A 824 -5.67 -3.78 37.83
CA ILE A 824 -6.68 -4.80 38.15
C ILE A 824 -7.97 -4.54 37.36
N ASN A 825 -8.44 -5.53 36.61
CA ASN A 825 -9.70 -5.44 35.85
C ASN A 825 -10.66 -6.58 36.19
N LEU A 826 -11.96 -6.31 36.01
CA LEU A 826 -13.02 -7.31 35.94
C LEU A 826 -13.31 -7.71 34.48
N SER A 827 -13.67 -8.97 34.29
CA SER A 827 -14.22 -9.50 33.04
C SER A 827 -15.27 -10.57 33.33
N PRO A 828 -16.39 -10.66 32.57
CA PRO A 828 -16.78 -9.75 31.49
C PRO A 828 -17.22 -8.36 32.02
N ASN A 829 -17.32 -7.36 31.12
CA ASN A 829 -17.74 -5.98 31.43
C ASN A 829 -19.24 -5.84 31.74
N SER A 830 -20.05 -6.69 31.11
CA SER A 830 -21.47 -6.89 31.39
C SER A 830 -21.84 -8.31 30.99
N GLN A 831 -22.83 -8.89 31.65
CA GLN A 831 -23.37 -10.19 31.26
C GLN A 831 -24.84 -10.28 31.62
N THR A 832 -25.57 -11.05 30.81
CA THR A 832 -26.95 -11.44 31.09
C THR A 832 -26.95 -12.92 31.39
N ILE A 833 -27.59 -13.32 32.48
CA ILE A 833 -27.73 -14.72 32.89
C ILE A 833 -29.21 -15.05 32.91
N VAL A 834 -29.59 -16.09 32.18
CA VAL A 834 -30.92 -16.66 32.28
C VAL A 834 -30.98 -17.47 33.57
N GLU A 835 -31.87 -17.15 34.49
CA GLU A 835 -32.02 -17.96 35.69
C GLU A 835 -32.63 -19.34 35.39
N GLY A 836 -32.68 -20.23 36.39
CA GLY A 836 -33.30 -21.56 36.23
C GLY A 836 -32.52 -22.60 35.43
N LEU A 837 -31.50 -22.22 34.65
CA LEU A 837 -30.79 -23.14 33.76
C LEU A 837 -30.04 -24.27 34.49
N THR A 838 -29.54 -24.03 35.70
CA THR A 838 -28.80 -25.02 36.50
C THR A 838 -29.08 -24.87 37.99
N SER A 839 -28.80 -25.91 38.80
CA SER A 839 -28.92 -25.83 40.26
C SER A 839 -27.73 -26.53 40.95
N PRO A 840 -26.88 -25.79 41.72
CA PRO A 840 -26.90 -24.34 41.94
C PRO A 840 -26.36 -23.56 40.74
N GLN A 841 -26.92 -22.39 40.47
CA GLN A 841 -26.47 -21.48 39.41
C GLN A 841 -25.54 -20.40 39.96
N ASN A 842 -24.47 -20.07 39.22
CA ASN A 842 -23.56 -18.99 39.57
C ASN A 842 -23.23 -18.16 38.35
N VAL A 843 -23.03 -16.86 38.57
CA VAL A 843 -22.40 -15.97 37.61
C VAL A 843 -20.91 -15.81 37.95
N ALA A 844 -20.05 -16.04 36.97
CA ALA A 844 -18.60 -16.02 37.15
C ALA A 844 -18.00 -14.70 36.65
N TYR A 845 -17.02 -14.19 37.38
CA TYR A 845 -16.19 -13.06 37.00
C TYR A 845 -14.73 -13.43 37.14
N THR A 846 -13.91 -13.02 36.17
CA THR A 846 -12.46 -13.13 36.25
C THR A 846 -11.90 -11.78 36.67
N VAL A 847 -11.09 -11.77 37.73
CA VAL A 847 -10.31 -10.61 38.15
C VAL A 847 -8.87 -10.83 37.67
N THR A 848 -8.33 -9.89 36.90
CA THR A 848 -7.01 -10.03 36.26
C THR A 848 -6.05 -8.90 36.61
N LEU A 849 -4.74 -9.21 36.59
CA LEU A 849 -3.64 -8.26 36.63
C LEU A 849 -3.08 -8.06 35.22
N SER A 850 -2.76 -6.81 34.85
CA SER A 850 -2.14 -6.51 33.54
C SER A 850 -0.70 -7.01 33.38
N SER A 851 -0.02 -7.34 34.48
CA SER A 851 1.34 -7.85 34.50
C SER A 851 1.60 -8.65 35.79
N VAL A 852 2.61 -9.52 35.76
CA VAL A 852 3.04 -10.26 36.95
C VAL A 852 3.59 -9.29 38.01
N SER A 853 3.20 -9.50 39.27
CA SER A 853 3.76 -8.78 40.41
C SER A 853 4.73 -9.68 41.19
N THR A 854 5.85 -9.11 41.67
CA THR A 854 6.80 -9.78 42.56
C THR A 854 6.40 -9.70 44.04
N VAL A 855 5.39 -8.89 44.36
CA VAL A 855 4.80 -8.74 45.70
C VAL A 855 3.30 -9.08 45.67
N PRO A 856 2.67 -9.46 46.80
CA PRO A 856 1.23 -9.72 46.83
C PRO A 856 0.42 -8.49 46.42
N VAL A 857 -0.62 -8.69 45.60
CA VAL A 857 -1.57 -7.65 45.17
C VAL A 857 -2.94 -7.96 45.76
N SER A 858 -3.66 -6.96 46.28
CA SER A 858 -5.02 -7.17 46.82
C SER A 858 -6.01 -6.11 46.36
N VAL A 859 -7.30 -6.47 46.35
CA VAL A 859 -8.43 -5.60 45.97
C VAL A 859 -9.70 -6.01 46.74
N ASN A 860 -10.52 -5.04 47.14
CA ASN A 860 -11.83 -5.28 47.73
C ASN A 860 -12.89 -5.46 46.65
N ILE A 861 -13.83 -6.38 46.87
CA ILE A 861 -14.90 -6.74 45.95
C ILE A 861 -16.24 -6.75 46.70
N ALA A 862 -17.23 -6.02 46.19
CA ALA A 862 -18.57 -5.99 46.76
C ALA A 862 -19.65 -5.99 45.67
N THR A 863 -20.77 -6.66 45.94
CA THR A 863 -21.99 -6.51 45.13
C THR A 863 -22.92 -5.45 45.71
N ALA A 864 -23.73 -4.83 44.85
CA ALA A 864 -24.79 -3.89 45.25
C ALA A 864 -26.05 -4.09 44.39
N ASN A 865 -27.21 -3.99 45.04
CA ASN A 865 -28.52 -4.09 44.40
C ASN A 865 -28.65 -3.03 43.30
N GLY A 866 -29.26 -3.40 42.18
CA GLY A 866 -29.79 -2.48 41.18
C GLY A 866 -31.31 -2.55 41.23
N THR A 867 -31.91 -3.10 40.17
CA THR A 867 -33.30 -3.58 40.22
C THR A 867 -33.40 -4.93 40.93
N ALA A 868 -32.37 -5.78 40.84
CA ALA A 868 -32.27 -7.02 41.59
C ALA A 868 -31.95 -6.76 43.07
N THR A 869 -32.63 -7.51 43.94
CA THR A 869 -32.55 -7.53 45.39
C THR A 869 -31.77 -8.76 45.93
N ALA A 870 -30.66 -8.49 46.61
CA ALA A 870 -29.92 -9.54 47.32
C ALA A 870 -30.78 -10.35 48.29
N GLY A 871 -30.69 -11.68 48.21
CA GLY A 871 -31.46 -12.64 49.00
C GLY A 871 -32.77 -13.08 48.35
N LEU A 872 -33.22 -12.40 47.29
CA LEU A 872 -34.28 -12.85 46.40
C LEU A 872 -33.68 -13.42 45.11
N ASP A 873 -32.83 -12.64 44.41
CA ASP A 873 -32.38 -13.02 43.04
C ASP A 873 -30.88 -13.38 43.01
N TYR A 874 -30.10 -12.88 43.97
CA TYR A 874 -28.68 -13.24 44.09
C TYR A 874 -28.16 -13.21 45.53
N THR A 875 -27.04 -13.88 45.81
CA THR A 875 -26.38 -13.81 47.11
C THR A 875 -25.34 -12.69 47.16
N ALA A 876 -25.51 -11.70 48.06
CA ALA A 876 -24.56 -10.60 48.20
C ALA A 876 -23.19 -11.05 48.75
N ILE A 877 -22.13 -10.39 48.29
CA ILE A 877 -20.74 -10.60 48.76
C ILE A 877 -20.07 -9.29 49.12
N ASN A 878 -19.12 -9.34 50.05
CA ASN A 878 -18.20 -8.25 50.38
C ASN A 878 -16.90 -8.87 50.94
N VAL A 879 -15.86 -8.98 50.11
CA VAL A 879 -14.64 -9.74 50.39
C VAL A 879 -13.39 -9.04 49.87
N SER A 880 -12.21 -9.41 50.37
CA SER A 880 -10.91 -8.98 49.84
C SER A 880 -10.25 -10.12 49.07
N LEU A 881 -9.96 -9.91 47.78
CA LEU A 881 -9.25 -10.86 46.93
C LEU A 881 -7.75 -10.56 46.92
N THR A 882 -6.91 -11.58 47.09
CA THR A 882 -5.44 -11.42 47.10
C THR A 882 -4.78 -12.33 46.06
N PHE A 883 -3.95 -11.75 45.20
CA PHE A 883 -3.07 -12.45 44.27
C PHE A 883 -1.71 -12.69 44.94
N ALA A 884 -1.27 -13.96 44.98
CA ALA A 884 0.09 -14.29 45.38
C ALA A 884 1.11 -13.79 44.33
N PRO A 885 2.38 -13.55 44.68
CA PRO A 885 3.42 -13.19 43.71
C PRO A 885 3.44 -14.15 42.51
N GLY A 886 3.48 -13.61 41.30
CA GLY A 886 3.42 -14.36 40.03
C GLY A 886 2.03 -14.80 39.56
N VAL A 887 0.97 -14.67 40.36
CA VAL A 887 -0.42 -15.00 39.95
C VAL A 887 -1.09 -13.78 39.33
N THR A 888 -1.69 -13.94 38.14
CA THR A 888 -2.27 -12.82 37.37
C THR A 888 -3.78 -12.92 37.14
N SER A 889 -4.43 -14.02 37.53
CA SER A 889 -5.88 -14.22 37.31
C SER A 889 -6.51 -15.03 38.42
N GLN A 890 -7.73 -14.67 38.82
CA GLN A 890 -8.57 -15.41 39.76
C GLN A 890 -10.04 -15.32 39.35
N VAL A 891 -10.81 -16.39 39.61
CA VAL A 891 -12.24 -16.47 39.31
C VAL A 891 -13.05 -16.28 40.59
N LEU A 892 -14.13 -15.49 40.48
CA LEU A 892 -15.09 -15.21 41.54
C LEU A 892 -16.49 -15.59 41.06
N ASN A 893 -17.23 -16.33 41.88
CA ASN A 893 -18.58 -16.78 41.56
C ASN A 893 -19.60 -16.11 42.50
N ILE A 894 -20.67 -15.56 41.93
CA ILE A 894 -21.83 -15.02 42.65
C ILE A 894 -23.02 -15.96 42.43
N PRO A 895 -23.59 -16.57 43.48
CA PRO A 895 -24.77 -17.42 43.34
C PRO A 895 -26.01 -16.63 42.86
N ILE A 896 -26.71 -17.18 41.87
CA ILE A 896 -28.03 -16.72 41.42
C ILE A 896 -29.09 -17.60 42.10
N LEU A 897 -30.19 -16.99 42.51
CA LEU A 897 -31.30 -17.65 43.22
C LEU A 897 -32.47 -17.78 42.25
N ASN A 898 -32.71 -19.00 41.76
CA ASN A 898 -33.76 -19.25 40.76
C ASN A 898 -35.14 -19.35 41.42
N ASP A 899 -36.18 -18.82 40.78
CA ASP A 899 -37.56 -19.11 41.14
C ASP A 899 -38.44 -19.51 39.94
N SER A 900 -39.75 -19.24 39.94
CA SER A 900 -40.64 -19.62 38.83
C SER A 900 -41.61 -18.50 38.46
N PHE A 901 -41.29 -17.28 38.88
CA PHE A 901 -42.04 -16.09 38.54
C PHE A 901 -41.47 -15.50 37.26
N ASN A 902 -42.35 -15.05 36.37
CA ASN A 902 -41.93 -14.29 35.21
C ASN A 902 -41.75 -12.84 35.64
N GLU A 903 -40.51 -12.41 35.77
CA GLU A 903 -40.09 -11.10 36.21
C GLU A 903 -39.54 -10.28 35.03
N ALA A 904 -39.41 -8.98 35.25
CA ALA A 904 -38.72 -8.14 34.27
C ALA A 904 -37.21 -8.30 34.46
N ASP A 905 -36.42 -8.15 33.39
CA ASP A 905 -34.95 -8.19 33.50
C ASP A 905 -34.44 -7.30 34.64
N GLU A 906 -33.78 -7.92 35.62
CA GLU A 906 -33.27 -7.26 36.81
C GLU A 906 -31.76 -7.15 36.80
N THR A 907 -31.19 -6.20 37.54
CA THR A 907 -29.75 -5.94 37.51
C THR A 907 -29.15 -5.80 38.90
N PHE A 908 -27.93 -6.29 39.06
CA PHE A 908 -27.06 -5.95 40.18
C PHE A 908 -25.65 -5.59 39.69
N THR A 909 -24.88 -4.93 40.55
CA THR A 909 -23.52 -4.50 40.23
C THR A 909 -22.47 -5.21 41.08
N LEU A 910 -21.27 -5.37 40.53
CA LEU A 910 -20.07 -5.82 41.23
C LEU A 910 -18.98 -4.76 41.06
N THR A 911 -18.40 -4.27 42.16
CA THR A 911 -17.41 -3.18 42.15
C THR A 911 -16.09 -3.57 42.83
N LEU A 912 -14.98 -3.18 42.21
CA LEU A 912 -13.63 -3.21 42.75
C LEU A 912 -13.29 -1.91 43.50
N SER A 913 -12.59 -2.02 44.63
CA SER A 913 -12.11 -0.86 45.38
C SER A 913 -10.83 -1.13 46.15
N SER A 914 -10.16 -0.06 46.60
CA SER A 914 -9.01 -0.10 47.50
C SER A 914 -7.88 -1.07 47.08
N PRO A 915 -7.34 -0.98 45.86
CA PRO A 915 -6.24 -1.84 45.44
C PRO A 915 -4.96 -1.54 46.25
N THR A 916 -4.15 -2.57 46.49
CA THR A 916 -2.81 -2.46 47.10
C THR A 916 -1.76 -3.10 46.17
N ASN A 917 -0.62 -2.44 45.98
CA ASN A 917 0.46 -2.82 45.03
C ASN A 917 0.00 -2.93 43.56
N ALA A 918 -1.12 -2.30 43.24
CA ALA A 918 -1.71 -2.24 41.92
C ALA A 918 -2.59 -0.98 41.84
N THR A 919 -3.00 -0.65 40.63
CA THR A 919 -4.00 0.39 40.37
C THR A 919 -5.27 -0.24 39.81
N LEU A 920 -6.41 0.43 39.97
CA LEU A 920 -7.62 0.00 39.29
C LEU A 920 -7.47 0.23 37.78
N GLY A 921 -7.87 -0.75 36.98
CA GLY A 921 -7.88 -0.67 35.53
C GLY A 921 -9.12 0.06 34.99
N THR A 922 -9.49 -0.27 33.76
CA THR A 922 -10.63 0.37 33.07
C THR A 922 -11.97 -0.19 33.51
N THR A 923 -12.04 -1.50 33.78
CA THR A 923 -13.30 -2.18 34.14
C THR A 923 -13.28 -2.50 35.63
N THR A 924 -13.90 -1.61 36.41
CA THR A 924 -13.90 -1.68 37.89
C THR A 924 -15.29 -1.88 38.46
N THR A 925 -16.33 -1.61 37.69
CA THR A 925 -17.72 -1.94 38.02
C THR A 925 -18.33 -2.62 36.82
N VAL A 926 -19.04 -3.71 37.07
CA VAL A 926 -19.74 -4.49 36.05
C VAL A 926 -21.17 -4.68 36.50
N THR A 927 -22.09 -4.64 35.54
CA THR A 927 -23.51 -4.88 35.77
C THR A 927 -23.87 -6.23 35.20
N THR A 928 -24.55 -7.05 36.00
CA THR A 928 -25.14 -8.29 35.54
C THR A 928 -26.64 -8.15 35.50
N ALA A 929 -27.23 -8.52 34.37
CA ALA A 929 -28.66 -8.70 34.22
C ALA A 929 -29.05 -10.16 34.51
N ILE A 930 -30.12 -10.35 35.25
CA ILE A 930 -30.80 -11.63 35.46
C ILE A 930 -32.09 -11.55 34.62
N THR A 931 -32.37 -12.59 33.85
CA THR A 931 -33.53 -12.64 32.94
C THR A 931 -34.20 -14.01 33.01
N ASP A 932 -35.50 -14.03 32.77
CA ASP A 932 -36.26 -15.28 32.60
C ASP A 932 -36.37 -15.70 31.13
N THR A 933 -35.71 -14.95 30.23
CA THR A 933 -35.81 -15.17 28.78
C THR A 933 -34.66 -15.98 28.22
N LEU A 934 -34.97 -17.22 27.83
CA LEU A 934 -34.09 -18.05 27.03
C LEU A 934 -34.28 -17.75 25.54
N THR A 935 -33.20 -17.35 24.86
CA THR A 935 -33.19 -17.20 23.40
C THR A 935 -32.57 -18.43 22.74
N ALA A 936 -33.22 -19.01 21.73
CA ALA A 936 -32.75 -20.25 21.09
C ALA A 936 -32.79 -20.20 19.55
N GLY A 937 -31.74 -20.70 18.91
CA GLY A 937 -31.66 -20.88 17.45
C GLY A 937 -31.93 -22.32 16.97
N VAL A 938 -32.42 -23.17 17.87
CA VAL A 938 -32.73 -24.59 17.65
C VAL A 938 -34.00 -24.96 18.40
N THR A 939 -34.64 -26.06 18.01
CA THR A 939 -35.80 -26.62 18.73
C THR A 939 -35.45 -26.82 20.20
N THR A 940 -36.24 -26.23 21.10
CA THR A 940 -35.92 -26.09 22.53
C THR A 940 -37.10 -26.43 23.42
N VAL A 941 -36.80 -27.14 24.51
CA VAL A 941 -37.71 -27.37 25.64
C VAL A 941 -37.21 -26.53 26.81
N LEU A 942 -38.06 -25.69 27.41
CA LEU A 942 -37.69 -24.86 28.55
C LEU A 942 -37.32 -25.75 29.76
N PRO A 943 -36.17 -25.49 30.42
CA PRO A 943 -35.88 -26.06 31.74
C PRO A 943 -36.95 -25.67 32.75
N ALA A 944 -36.99 -26.34 33.91
CA ALA A 944 -37.76 -25.84 35.04
C ALA A 944 -37.24 -24.45 35.44
N ASN A 945 -38.10 -23.57 35.94
CA ASN A 945 -37.74 -22.24 36.43
C ASN A 945 -37.26 -21.27 35.34
N VAL A 946 -37.72 -21.47 34.11
CA VAL A 946 -37.51 -20.53 32.99
C VAL A 946 -38.85 -20.28 32.36
N GLU A 947 -39.26 -19.01 32.31
CA GLU A 947 -40.64 -18.66 31.99
C GLU A 947 -40.80 -18.22 30.53
N ASN A 948 -39.75 -17.65 29.92
CA ASN A 948 -39.85 -17.10 28.58
C ASN A 948 -38.90 -17.81 27.59
N LEU A 949 -39.43 -18.20 26.42
CA LEU A 949 -38.65 -18.72 25.29
C LEU A 949 -38.85 -17.83 24.07
N THR A 950 -37.75 -17.38 23.46
CA THR A 950 -37.76 -16.70 22.16
C THR A 950 -36.95 -17.48 21.14
N LEU A 951 -37.60 -17.97 20.08
CA LEU A 951 -36.96 -18.65 18.97
C LEU A 951 -36.35 -17.61 18.00
N THR A 952 -35.21 -17.93 17.40
CA THR A 952 -34.47 -17.02 16.50
C THR A 952 -34.12 -17.69 15.18
N GLY A 953 -33.73 -16.87 14.20
CA GLY A 953 -33.44 -17.32 12.84
C GLY A 953 -34.70 -17.55 12.00
N ALA A 954 -34.55 -18.22 10.86
CA ALA A 954 -35.65 -18.48 9.90
C ALA A 954 -35.91 -19.98 9.67
N ALA A 955 -35.23 -20.84 10.42
CA ALA A 955 -35.46 -22.28 10.35
C ALA A 955 -36.78 -22.64 11.04
N ALA A 956 -37.47 -23.65 10.53
CA ALA A 956 -38.64 -24.25 11.17
C ALA A 956 -38.21 -25.03 12.43
N ILE A 957 -38.13 -24.33 13.55
CA ILE A 957 -37.75 -24.86 14.87
C ILE A 957 -38.93 -24.74 15.83
N ASN A 958 -38.95 -25.56 16.87
CA ASN A 958 -40.12 -25.68 17.76
C ASN A 958 -39.79 -25.22 19.19
N GLY A 959 -40.82 -24.72 19.88
CA GLY A 959 -40.74 -24.32 21.28
C GLY A 959 -41.66 -25.19 22.12
N THR A 960 -41.15 -25.70 23.24
CA THR A 960 -41.96 -26.40 24.24
C THR A 960 -41.70 -25.81 25.62
N GLY A 961 -42.76 -25.41 26.31
CA GLY A 961 -42.69 -24.90 27.67
C GLY A 961 -42.49 -25.99 28.71
N ASN A 962 -42.51 -25.57 29.97
CA ASN A 962 -42.41 -26.42 31.15
C ASN A 962 -43.80 -26.58 31.81
N ALA A 963 -43.86 -26.67 33.14
CA ALA A 963 -45.12 -26.84 33.89
C ALA A 963 -45.61 -25.54 34.56
N GLY A 964 -44.89 -24.45 34.37
CA GLY A 964 -45.26 -23.10 34.82
C GLY A 964 -46.02 -22.34 33.74
N ASN A 965 -46.28 -21.05 33.98
CA ASN A 965 -46.90 -20.19 32.98
C ASN A 965 -45.80 -19.64 32.06
N ASN A 966 -45.78 -20.07 30.79
CA ASN A 966 -44.72 -19.72 29.87
C ASN A 966 -45.15 -18.68 28.82
N VAL A 967 -44.20 -17.85 28.39
CA VAL A 967 -44.34 -17.02 27.19
C VAL A 967 -43.39 -17.55 26.11
N ILE A 968 -43.96 -18.11 25.04
CA ILE A 968 -43.20 -18.70 23.95
C ILE A 968 -43.43 -17.89 22.68
N THR A 969 -42.36 -17.28 22.17
CA THR A 969 -42.34 -16.52 20.92
C THR A 969 -41.59 -17.29 19.84
N GLY A 970 -42.26 -17.55 18.73
CA GLY A 970 -41.72 -18.14 17.52
C GLY A 970 -40.86 -17.18 16.70
N ASN A 971 -40.34 -17.69 15.58
CA ASN A 971 -39.49 -16.97 14.65
C ASN A 971 -40.22 -16.74 13.31
N THR A 972 -39.50 -16.60 12.20
CA THR A 972 -40.12 -16.37 10.88
C THR A 972 -40.37 -17.65 10.06
N GLY A 973 -40.07 -18.81 10.63
CA GLY A 973 -40.32 -20.10 10.01
C GLY A 973 -41.52 -20.78 10.65
N ASN A 974 -42.02 -21.83 10.01
CA ASN A 974 -43.15 -22.62 10.53
C ASN A 974 -42.78 -23.31 11.84
N ASN A 975 -43.34 -22.87 12.96
CA ASN A 975 -43.03 -23.36 14.30
C ASN A 975 -44.18 -24.22 14.86
N ILE A 976 -43.81 -25.22 15.67
CA ILE A 976 -44.75 -25.87 16.59
C ILE A 976 -44.48 -25.28 17.98
N LEU A 977 -45.48 -24.59 18.53
CA LEU A 977 -45.41 -23.97 19.86
C LEU A 977 -46.34 -24.72 20.82
N ASN A 978 -45.76 -25.29 21.86
CA ASN A 978 -46.49 -26.02 22.90
C ASN A 978 -46.19 -25.41 24.26
N GLY A 979 -47.20 -24.82 24.90
CA GLY A 979 -47.07 -24.20 26.23
C GLY A 979 -46.68 -25.19 27.31
N GLY A 980 -47.07 -26.46 27.16
CA GLY A 980 -46.88 -27.45 28.21
C GLY A 980 -48.12 -27.47 29.09
N ALA A 981 -47.95 -27.40 30.41
CA ALA A 981 -49.06 -27.25 31.33
C ALA A 981 -48.91 -25.88 32.01
N GLY A 982 -50.01 -25.16 32.21
CA GLY A 982 -49.94 -23.81 32.77
C GLY A 982 -50.99 -22.92 32.15
N VAL A 983 -50.85 -21.61 32.34
CA VAL A 983 -51.54 -20.60 31.55
C VAL A 983 -50.51 -19.94 30.67
N ASP A 984 -50.44 -20.37 29.41
CA ASP A 984 -49.34 -20.02 28.52
C ASP A 984 -49.71 -18.92 27.52
N THR A 985 -48.71 -18.18 27.05
CA THR A 985 -48.84 -17.24 25.93
C THR A 985 -47.98 -17.72 24.77
N LEU A 986 -48.61 -18.04 23.64
CA LEU A 986 -47.96 -18.55 22.44
C LEU A 986 -48.06 -17.52 21.31
N ILE A 987 -46.93 -17.13 20.73
CA ILE A 987 -46.84 -16.06 19.72
C ILE A 987 -46.11 -16.64 18.51
N GLY A 988 -46.77 -16.81 17.36
CA GLY A 988 -46.19 -17.49 16.18
C GLY A 988 -45.09 -16.71 15.48
N GLY A 989 -45.45 -15.53 14.98
CA GLY A 989 -44.55 -14.69 14.20
C GLY A 989 -44.94 -14.69 12.72
N LEU A 990 -44.01 -15.07 11.84
CA LEU A 990 -44.28 -15.29 10.42
C LEU A 990 -44.08 -16.78 10.11
N GLY A 991 -44.68 -17.27 9.03
CA GLY A 991 -44.70 -18.68 8.70
C GLY A 991 -46.05 -19.30 9.03
N ASN A 992 -46.22 -20.57 8.67
CA ASN A 992 -47.42 -21.34 9.00
C ASN A 992 -47.17 -22.10 10.30
N ASP A 993 -47.64 -21.54 11.41
CA ASP A 993 -47.38 -22.01 12.75
C ASP A 993 -48.46 -22.97 13.26
N THR A 994 -48.10 -23.78 14.26
CA THR A 994 -49.00 -24.72 14.92
C THR A 994 -48.94 -24.55 16.44
N TYR A 995 -50.06 -24.15 17.04
CA TYR A 995 -50.23 -24.02 18.49
C TYR A 995 -50.80 -25.32 19.06
N ILE A 996 -50.13 -25.92 20.03
CA ILE A 996 -50.67 -27.03 20.81
C ILE A 996 -51.30 -26.45 22.07
N VAL A 997 -52.62 -26.63 22.19
CA VAL A 997 -53.44 -26.09 23.28
C VAL A 997 -54.00 -27.24 24.11
N ASP A 998 -53.63 -27.28 25.38
CA ASP A 998 -54.16 -28.24 26.36
C ASP A 998 -55.11 -27.58 27.37
N THR A 999 -55.09 -26.24 27.49
CA THR A 999 -56.01 -25.47 28.31
C THR A 999 -56.74 -24.39 27.50
N ALA A 1000 -58.01 -24.13 27.83
CA ALA A 1000 -58.74 -23.01 27.22
C ALA A 1000 -58.28 -21.63 27.76
N THR A 1001 -57.34 -21.61 28.71
CA THR A 1001 -56.78 -20.39 29.30
C THR A 1001 -55.50 -19.92 28.60
N ASP A 1002 -54.94 -20.73 27.70
CA ASP A 1002 -53.78 -20.33 26.90
C ASP A 1002 -54.16 -19.19 25.96
N THR A 1003 -53.26 -18.22 25.84
CA THR A 1003 -53.41 -17.05 24.98
C THR A 1003 -52.57 -17.22 23.72
N ILE A 1004 -53.19 -17.06 22.56
CA ILE A 1004 -52.51 -17.12 21.26
C ILE A 1004 -52.51 -15.73 20.63
N THR A 1005 -51.37 -15.29 20.12
CA THR A 1005 -51.21 -13.99 19.46
C THR A 1005 -50.64 -14.14 18.06
N GLU A 1006 -51.48 -13.87 17.06
CA GLU A 1006 -51.10 -13.91 15.64
C GLU A 1006 -51.12 -12.55 14.93
N LEU A 1007 -50.14 -12.37 14.04
CA LEU A 1007 -49.98 -11.15 13.25
C LEU A 1007 -50.71 -11.26 11.91
N ALA A 1008 -51.22 -10.13 11.41
CA ALA A 1008 -51.81 -10.08 10.09
C ALA A 1008 -50.75 -10.39 9.01
N GLY A 1009 -51.03 -11.38 8.16
CA GLY A 1009 -50.07 -11.86 7.17
C GLY A 1009 -48.94 -12.74 7.75
N GLY A 1010 -49.14 -13.30 8.95
CA GLY A 1010 -48.25 -14.26 9.59
C GLY A 1010 -48.08 -15.54 8.76
N GLY A 1011 -49.18 -16.17 8.36
CA GLY A 1011 -49.15 -17.30 7.44
C GLY A 1011 -50.54 -17.91 7.33
N THR A 1012 -50.59 -19.24 7.27
CA THR A 1012 -51.83 -20.01 7.47
C THR A 1012 -51.64 -20.87 8.71
N ASP A 1013 -52.24 -20.43 9.80
CA ASP A 1013 -51.88 -20.86 11.15
C ASP A 1013 -52.91 -21.84 11.72
N THR A 1014 -52.42 -22.81 12.52
CA THR A 1014 -53.24 -23.95 12.97
C THR A 1014 -53.22 -24.09 14.48
N ILE A 1015 -54.40 -24.18 15.09
CA ILE A 1015 -54.55 -24.58 16.49
C ILE A 1015 -54.88 -26.07 16.57
N GLN A 1016 -54.06 -26.83 17.28
CA GLN A 1016 -54.33 -28.21 17.69
C GLN A 1016 -54.79 -28.22 19.14
N SER A 1017 -56.08 -28.42 19.37
CA SER A 1017 -56.66 -28.38 20.71
C SER A 1017 -57.03 -29.77 21.22
N SER A 1018 -56.71 -30.06 22.49
CA SER A 1018 -57.22 -31.25 23.20
C SER A 1018 -58.44 -30.95 24.09
N VAL A 1019 -58.91 -29.70 24.09
CA VAL A 1019 -60.10 -29.21 24.79
C VAL A 1019 -61.09 -28.56 23.83
N THR A 1020 -62.33 -28.31 24.29
CA THR A 1020 -63.27 -27.46 23.52
C THR A 1020 -62.66 -26.07 23.35
N TYR A 1021 -62.56 -25.61 22.11
CA TYR A 1021 -61.85 -24.36 21.80
C TYR A 1021 -62.59 -23.52 20.77
N THR A 1022 -62.51 -22.21 20.95
CA THR A 1022 -63.10 -21.23 20.04
C THR A 1022 -62.01 -20.28 19.58
N ILE A 1023 -61.84 -20.16 18.26
CA ILE A 1023 -60.93 -19.18 17.66
C ILE A 1023 -61.68 -17.89 17.29
N ALA A 1024 -62.96 -17.75 17.70
CA ALA A 1024 -63.82 -16.63 17.29
C ALA A 1024 -63.27 -15.24 17.64
N ALA A 1025 -62.47 -15.14 18.70
CA ALA A 1025 -61.81 -13.90 19.12
C ALA A 1025 -60.35 -13.78 18.60
N LEU A 1026 -59.80 -14.83 18.00
CA LEU A 1026 -58.45 -14.88 17.47
C LEU A 1026 -58.48 -14.47 16.00
N ASN A 1027 -58.02 -13.26 15.71
CA ASN A 1027 -57.83 -12.79 14.35
C ASN A 1027 -56.59 -13.47 13.73
N ASN A 1028 -56.62 -13.72 12.42
CA ASN A 1028 -55.48 -14.27 11.66
C ASN A 1028 -55.09 -15.72 12.04
N VAL A 1029 -56.00 -16.49 12.61
CA VAL A 1029 -55.87 -17.94 12.71
C VAL A 1029 -56.89 -18.56 11.77
N GLU A 1030 -56.43 -19.42 10.87
CA GLU A 1030 -57.26 -20.00 9.81
C GLU A 1030 -57.75 -21.40 10.13
N ASN A 1031 -56.95 -22.21 10.84
CA ASN A 1031 -57.25 -23.63 11.02
C ASN A 1031 -57.44 -24.01 12.51
N LEU A 1032 -58.43 -24.84 12.79
CA LEU A 1032 -58.65 -25.47 14.09
C LEU A 1032 -58.76 -26.99 13.91
N THR A 1033 -57.91 -27.75 14.58
CA THR A 1033 -57.95 -29.21 14.62
C THR A 1033 -58.18 -29.68 16.06
N LEU A 1034 -59.27 -30.39 16.28
CA LEU A 1034 -59.54 -31.06 17.56
C LEU A 1034 -58.77 -32.38 17.60
N THR A 1035 -58.15 -32.67 18.74
CA THR A 1035 -57.33 -33.87 18.94
C THR A 1035 -57.94 -34.79 20.00
N GLY A 1036 -57.47 -36.03 20.07
CA GLY A 1036 -57.96 -37.03 21.02
C GLY A 1036 -59.32 -37.65 20.63
N ALA A 1037 -60.04 -38.13 21.64
CA ALA A 1037 -61.31 -38.86 21.46
C ALA A 1037 -62.44 -38.33 22.37
N ALA A 1038 -62.20 -37.24 23.10
CA ALA A 1038 -63.21 -36.60 23.91
C ALA A 1038 -64.24 -35.87 23.02
N ALA A 1039 -65.49 -35.80 23.47
CA ALA A 1039 -66.53 -35.00 22.82
C ALA A 1039 -66.31 -33.51 23.12
N ILE A 1040 -65.36 -32.91 22.39
CA ILE A 1040 -64.99 -31.50 22.45
C ILE A 1040 -65.52 -30.77 21.21
N ASN A 1041 -65.65 -29.45 21.28
CA ASN A 1041 -66.28 -28.65 20.22
C ASN A 1041 -65.30 -27.65 19.63
N GLY A 1042 -65.55 -27.26 18.38
CA GLY A 1042 -64.76 -26.28 17.63
C GLY A 1042 -65.64 -25.14 17.12
N THR A 1043 -65.17 -23.90 17.24
CA THR A 1043 -65.87 -22.73 16.71
C THR A 1043 -64.88 -21.78 16.02
N GLY A 1044 -65.12 -21.47 14.75
CA GLY A 1044 -64.31 -20.57 13.93
C GLY A 1044 -64.54 -19.08 14.20
N ASN A 1045 -63.85 -18.23 13.43
CA ASN A 1045 -63.91 -16.77 13.46
C ASN A 1045 -64.72 -16.22 12.27
N ALA A 1046 -64.42 -14.99 11.86
CA ALA A 1046 -65.10 -14.33 10.74
C ALA A 1046 -64.33 -14.47 9.40
N GLY A 1047 -63.19 -15.18 9.42
CA GLY A 1047 -62.38 -15.52 8.24
C GLY A 1047 -62.79 -16.87 7.64
N ASN A 1048 -62.12 -17.29 6.57
CA ASN A 1048 -62.38 -18.59 5.95
C ASN A 1048 -61.61 -19.68 6.72
N ASN A 1049 -62.30 -20.45 7.56
CA ASN A 1049 -61.66 -21.41 8.44
C ASN A 1049 -61.65 -22.85 7.90
N VAL A 1050 -60.61 -23.61 8.24
CA VAL A 1050 -60.63 -25.08 8.13
C VAL A 1050 -60.73 -25.68 9.52
N ILE A 1051 -61.88 -26.26 9.84
CA ILE A 1051 -62.14 -26.87 11.15
C ILE A 1051 -62.25 -28.37 10.99
N THR A 1052 -61.38 -29.11 11.69
CA THR A 1052 -61.36 -30.58 11.71
C THR A 1052 -61.69 -31.08 13.11
N GLY A 1053 -62.75 -31.86 13.24
CA GLY A 1053 -63.12 -32.59 14.45
C GLY A 1053 -62.20 -33.78 14.74
N ASN A 1054 -62.45 -34.43 15.86
CA ASN A 1054 -61.69 -35.59 16.32
C ASN A 1054 -62.52 -36.88 16.16
N SER A 1055 -62.26 -37.89 16.99
CA SER A 1055 -63.01 -39.17 16.95
C SER A 1055 -64.21 -39.23 17.90
N GLY A 1056 -64.46 -38.15 18.65
CA GLY A 1056 -65.62 -37.99 19.51
C GLY A 1056 -66.78 -37.30 18.79
N ASN A 1057 -67.92 -37.18 19.46
CA ASN A 1057 -69.05 -36.43 18.91
C ASN A 1057 -68.78 -34.93 19.08
N ASN A 1058 -68.46 -34.23 17.99
CA ASN A 1058 -68.12 -32.82 18.01
C ASN A 1058 -69.29 -31.94 17.58
N ILE A 1059 -69.38 -30.74 18.16
CA ILE A 1059 -70.16 -29.63 17.60
C ILE A 1059 -69.19 -28.70 16.90
N LEU A 1060 -69.34 -28.53 15.58
CA LEU A 1060 -68.50 -27.69 14.75
C LEU A 1060 -69.30 -26.52 14.18
N ASN A 1061 -68.83 -25.30 14.41
CA ASN A 1061 -69.41 -24.08 13.88
C ASN A 1061 -68.33 -23.31 13.12
N GLY A 1062 -68.52 -23.08 11.82
CA GLY A 1062 -67.57 -22.32 10.99
C GLY A 1062 -67.42 -20.87 11.42
N GLY A 1063 -68.48 -20.26 11.94
CA GLY A 1063 -68.51 -18.82 12.15
C GLY A 1063 -69.03 -18.12 10.90
N ALA A 1064 -68.44 -16.98 10.54
CA ALA A 1064 -68.76 -16.31 9.28
C ALA A 1064 -67.58 -16.47 8.34
N GLY A 1065 -67.80 -16.55 7.03
CA GLY A 1065 -66.71 -16.77 6.08
C GLY A 1065 -67.12 -17.79 5.04
N ILE A 1066 -66.14 -18.34 4.33
CA ILE A 1066 -66.28 -19.57 3.53
C ILE A 1066 -65.51 -20.66 4.27
N ASP A 1067 -66.21 -21.44 5.07
CA ASP A 1067 -65.60 -22.40 5.97
C ASP A 1067 -65.56 -23.82 5.38
N THR A 1068 -64.59 -24.61 5.79
CA THR A 1068 -64.51 -26.05 5.52
C THR A 1068 -64.52 -26.83 6.82
N LEU A 1069 -65.58 -27.59 7.05
CA LEU A 1069 -65.82 -28.37 8.27
C LEU A 1069 -65.68 -29.86 7.97
N THR A 1070 -64.82 -30.55 8.72
CA THR A 1070 -64.65 -32.00 8.71
C THR A 1070 -65.04 -32.52 10.10
N GLY A 1071 -66.05 -33.37 10.23
CA GLY A 1071 -66.53 -33.91 11.51
C GLY A 1071 -65.56 -34.92 12.13
N GLY A 1072 -64.93 -35.75 11.28
CA GLY A 1072 -64.14 -36.88 11.70
C GLY A 1072 -64.99 -38.14 11.82
N THR A 1073 -64.71 -38.95 12.84
CA THR A 1073 -65.57 -40.09 13.17
C THR A 1073 -66.37 -39.74 14.41
N GLY A 1074 -67.66 -40.01 14.43
CA GLY A 1074 -68.49 -39.61 15.56
C GLY A 1074 -69.92 -39.46 15.09
N ASN A 1075 -70.80 -39.03 15.99
CA ASN A 1075 -72.09 -38.47 15.62
C ASN A 1075 -71.98 -36.96 15.77
N ASP A 1076 -71.53 -36.30 14.71
CA ASP A 1076 -71.16 -34.87 14.78
C ASP A 1076 -72.34 -33.95 14.48
N ILE A 1077 -72.28 -32.72 15.00
CA ILE A 1077 -73.25 -31.66 14.73
C ILE A 1077 -72.55 -30.51 14.05
N PHE A 1078 -72.92 -30.23 12.80
CA PHE A 1078 -72.50 -29.04 12.08
C PHE A 1078 -73.51 -27.93 12.31
N LEU A 1079 -73.10 -26.87 12.99
CA LEU A 1079 -73.95 -25.77 13.46
C LEU A 1079 -73.83 -24.56 12.53
N PHE A 1080 -74.95 -24.11 11.96
CA PHE A 1080 -74.98 -22.91 11.11
C PHE A 1080 -75.98 -21.88 11.64
N GLN A 1081 -75.59 -20.61 11.67
CA GLN A 1081 -76.51 -19.49 11.88
C GLN A 1081 -76.95 -18.93 10.53
N PHE A 1082 -78.21 -18.49 10.41
CA PHE A 1082 -78.64 -17.76 9.21
C PHE A 1082 -77.74 -16.54 8.97
N SER A 1083 -77.39 -16.31 7.69
CA SER A 1083 -76.42 -15.32 7.21
C SER A 1083 -74.92 -15.64 7.40
N GLN A 1084 -74.56 -16.77 8.03
CA GLN A 1084 -73.15 -17.22 8.08
C GLN A 1084 -72.70 -17.83 6.75
N SER A 1085 -73.46 -18.80 6.22
CA SER A 1085 -73.17 -19.48 4.95
C SER A 1085 -74.17 -19.06 3.87
N THR A 1086 -73.92 -17.91 3.24
CA THR A 1086 -74.80 -17.34 2.21
C THR A 1086 -74.60 -18.01 0.85
N VAL A 1087 -75.54 -17.80 -0.08
CA VAL A 1087 -75.41 -18.27 -1.47
C VAL A 1087 -74.12 -17.78 -2.16
N ALA A 1088 -73.63 -16.58 -1.82
CA ALA A 1088 -72.42 -16.01 -2.40
C ALA A 1088 -71.14 -16.61 -1.79
N ASN A 1089 -71.20 -17.04 -0.53
CA ASN A 1089 -70.08 -17.57 0.26
C ASN A 1089 -70.55 -18.83 1.01
N PRO A 1090 -70.73 -19.97 0.32
CA PRO A 1090 -71.25 -21.18 0.93
C PRO A 1090 -70.16 -21.94 1.68
N ASP A 1091 -70.43 -22.32 2.92
CA ASP A 1091 -69.60 -23.23 3.69
C ASP A 1091 -69.63 -24.63 3.11
N ARG A 1092 -68.63 -25.43 3.49
CA ARG A 1092 -68.44 -26.80 3.02
C ARG A 1092 -68.30 -27.78 4.16
N ILE A 1093 -69.04 -28.88 4.09
CA ILE A 1093 -68.82 -30.09 4.89
C ILE A 1093 -68.14 -31.16 4.03
N THR A 1094 -67.11 -31.83 4.53
CA THR A 1094 -66.25 -32.73 3.73
C THR A 1094 -66.47 -34.23 3.96
N ASP A 1095 -67.12 -34.63 5.04
CA ASP A 1095 -67.25 -36.04 5.45
C ASP A 1095 -68.60 -36.42 6.10
N PHE A 1096 -69.65 -35.66 5.80
CA PHE A 1096 -70.98 -35.86 6.41
C PHE A 1096 -71.51 -37.30 6.28
N ALA A 1097 -71.67 -37.99 7.41
CA ALA A 1097 -72.16 -39.36 7.50
C ALA A 1097 -73.67 -39.42 7.79
N ILE A 1098 -74.45 -39.88 6.81
CA ILE A 1098 -75.91 -39.94 6.92
C ILE A 1098 -76.32 -40.99 7.96
N GLY A 1099 -77.06 -40.53 8.97
CA GLY A 1099 -77.61 -41.39 10.02
C GLY A 1099 -76.84 -41.34 11.34
N SER A 1100 -75.60 -40.83 11.34
CA SER A 1100 -74.84 -40.44 12.54
C SER A 1100 -74.84 -38.93 12.70
N ASP A 1101 -74.41 -38.22 11.66
CA ASP A 1101 -74.12 -36.79 11.71
C ASP A 1101 -75.39 -35.98 11.49
N LYS A 1102 -75.38 -34.78 12.06
CA LYS A 1102 -76.52 -33.85 12.08
C LYS A 1102 -76.08 -32.45 11.71
N ILE A 1103 -77.04 -31.71 11.19
CA ILE A 1103 -76.94 -30.28 10.97
C ILE A 1103 -77.95 -29.60 11.88
N ASP A 1104 -77.48 -28.59 12.59
CA ASP A 1104 -78.29 -27.76 13.47
C ASP A 1104 -78.28 -26.30 13.01
N LEU A 1105 -79.42 -25.63 13.17
CA LEU A 1105 -79.66 -24.29 12.64
C LEU A 1105 -80.03 -23.32 13.76
N LEU A 1106 -79.36 -22.17 13.77
CA LEU A 1106 -79.62 -21.07 14.69
C LEU A 1106 -80.21 -19.87 13.96
N SER A 1107 -80.93 -19.03 14.69
CA SER A 1107 -81.49 -17.78 14.19
C SER A 1107 -80.38 -16.82 13.75
N ALA A 1108 -80.73 -15.82 12.94
CA ALA A 1108 -79.80 -14.72 12.62
C ALA A 1108 -79.31 -13.95 13.87
N ALA A 1109 -79.97 -14.12 15.02
CA ALA A 1109 -79.56 -13.56 16.31
C ALA A 1109 -78.87 -14.61 17.23
N GLY A 1110 -78.48 -15.78 16.70
CA GLY A 1110 -77.84 -16.86 17.44
C GLY A 1110 -78.76 -17.64 18.39
N GLY A 1111 -80.07 -17.42 18.32
CA GLY A 1111 -81.05 -18.11 19.15
C GLY A 1111 -81.36 -19.51 18.61
N VAL A 1112 -81.49 -20.48 19.53
CA VAL A 1112 -81.97 -21.85 19.27
C VAL A 1112 -83.30 -21.79 18.52
N LEU A 1113 -83.37 -22.45 17.36
CA LEU A 1113 -84.59 -22.50 16.55
C LEU A 1113 -85.24 -23.91 16.64
N PRO A 1114 -86.58 -24.03 16.85
CA PRO A 1114 -87.24 -25.34 16.92
C PRO A 1114 -87.36 -26.00 15.54
N ALA A 1115 -87.11 -27.30 15.39
CA ALA A 1115 -87.15 -27.91 14.06
C ALA A 1115 -88.53 -27.82 13.32
N PRO A 1116 -88.59 -27.87 11.96
CA PRO A 1116 -89.75 -27.45 11.17
C PRO A 1116 -90.98 -28.39 11.22
N ALA A 1117 -92.19 -27.82 11.04
CA ALA A 1117 -93.48 -28.53 11.10
C ALA A 1117 -93.95 -29.18 9.80
N ALA A 1118 -93.52 -28.64 8.67
CA ALA A 1118 -93.80 -29.18 7.35
C ALA A 1118 -92.81 -28.61 6.33
N PHE A 1119 -92.19 -29.47 5.54
CA PHE A 1119 -91.39 -29.07 4.38
C PHE A 1119 -92.30 -28.94 3.17
N SER A 1120 -92.35 -27.79 2.50
CA SER A 1120 -93.04 -27.67 1.22
C SER A 1120 -92.27 -28.38 0.11
N ARG A 1121 -93.03 -28.98 -0.80
CA ARG A 1121 -92.62 -30.08 -1.68
C ARG A 1121 -91.84 -29.58 -2.90
N ALA A 1122 -90.77 -30.28 -3.29
CA ALA A 1122 -90.53 -30.49 -4.71
C ALA A 1122 -91.63 -31.43 -5.24
N ALA A 1123 -92.26 -31.11 -6.36
CA ALA A 1123 -93.52 -31.70 -6.83
C ALA A 1123 -93.51 -33.24 -7.02
N ASN A 1124 -92.37 -33.92 -6.84
CA ASN A 1124 -92.07 -35.27 -7.33
C ASN A 1124 -91.71 -36.31 -6.23
N SER A 1125 -91.67 -35.94 -4.93
CA SER A 1125 -91.27 -36.86 -3.84
C SER A 1125 -92.45 -37.30 -2.94
N ALA A 1126 -92.45 -38.55 -2.47
CA ALA A 1126 -93.45 -39.08 -1.53
C ALA A 1126 -93.18 -38.59 -0.09
N ALA A 1127 -94.23 -38.25 0.66
CA ALA A 1127 -94.16 -37.58 1.97
C ALA A 1127 -93.37 -38.36 3.05
N ALA A 1128 -93.40 -39.70 3.02
CA ALA A 1128 -92.67 -40.53 3.98
C ALA A 1128 -91.15 -40.51 3.74
N THR A 1129 -90.71 -40.47 2.49
CA THR A 1129 -89.28 -40.50 2.13
C THR A 1129 -88.58 -39.21 2.53
N LEU A 1130 -89.21 -38.05 2.34
CA LEU A 1130 -88.63 -36.74 2.69
C LEU A 1130 -88.58 -36.52 4.21
N THR A 1131 -89.62 -36.92 4.94
CA THR A 1131 -89.64 -36.86 6.42
C THR A 1131 -88.51 -37.68 7.04
N ASN A 1132 -88.23 -38.86 6.47
CA ASN A 1132 -87.13 -39.71 6.92
C ASN A 1132 -85.76 -39.12 6.61
N VAL A 1133 -85.58 -38.45 5.46
CA VAL A 1133 -84.31 -37.77 5.10
C VAL A 1133 -84.05 -36.58 6.00
N VAL A 1134 -85.05 -35.73 6.21
CA VAL A 1134 -84.91 -34.56 7.08
C VAL A 1134 -84.56 -34.98 8.50
N ASN A 1135 -85.30 -35.92 9.09
CA ASN A 1135 -85.02 -36.39 10.45
C ASN A 1135 -83.66 -37.13 10.55
N ALA A 1136 -83.15 -37.66 9.43
CA ALA A 1136 -81.82 -38.25 9.36
C ALA A 1136 -80.70 -37.20 9.32
N VAL A 1137 -80.96 -35.99 8.82
CA VAL A 1137 -79.95 -34.94 8.59
C VAL A 1137 -80.02 -33.79 9.60
N PHE A 1138 -81.22 -33.39 10.05
CA PHE A 1138 -81.42 -32.25 10.95
C PHE A 1138 -81.83 -32.68 12.36
N THR A 1139 -81.36 -31.94 13.37
CA THR A 1139 -81.79 -32.02 14.78
C THR A 1139 -82.48 -30.73 15.24
N ASP A 1140 -83.17 -30.75 16.39
CA ASP A 1140 -83.49 -29.51 17.09
C ASP A 1140 -82.25 -28.99 17.82
N ALA A 1141 -82.20 -27.68 18.09
CA ALA A 1141 -81.06 -27.04 18.75
C ALA A 1141 -80.91 -27.41 20.25
N ASN A 1142 -81.62 -28.44 20.73
CA ASN A 1142 -81.53 -29.00 22.08
C ASN A 1142 -81.08 -30.49 22.06
N GLY A 1143 -80.84 -31.09 20.89
CA GLY A 1143 -80.52 -32.51 20.73
C GLY A 1143 -81.68 -33.48 21.02
N SER A 1144 -82.94 -33.00 21.09
CA SER A 1144 -84.12 -33.82 21.32
C SER A 1144 -84.73 -34.33 20.00
N LEU A 1145 -85.14 -35.60 19.99
CA LEU A 1145 -85.86 -36.25 18.88
C LEU A 1145 -87.39 -36.03 18.95
N ALA A 1146 -87.89 -35.39 20.01
CA ALA A 1146 -89.31 -35.25 20.29
C ALA A 1146 -89.76 -33.79 20.15
N GLY A 1147 -90.27 -33.40 18.98
CA GLY A 1147 -90.96 -32.12 18.80
C GLY A 1147 -90.60 -31.25 17.57
N ASN A 1148 -90.16 -31.82 16.44
CA ASN A 1148 -89.94 -31.08 15.17
C ASN A 1148 -91.25 -30.45 14.63
N GLN A 1149 -91.69 -29.29 15.12
CA GLN A 1149 -92.87 -28.62 14.56
C GLN A 1149 -92.98 -27.07 14.66
N ALA A 1150 -91.92 -26.23 14.73
CA ALA A 1150 -92.15 -24.77 14.80
C ALA A 1150 -91.02 -23.83 14.36
N LEU A 1151 -90.75 -23.76 13.04
CA LEU A 1151 -90.13 -22.59 12.38
C LEU A 1151 -90.81 -22.29 11.06
N GLY A 1152 -90.89 -21.01 10.72
CA GLY A 1152 -91.30 -20.52 9.40
C GLY A 1152 -90.25 -20.76 8.30
N ILE A 1153 -89.64 -21.95 8.22
CA ILE A 1153 -88.82 -22.38 7.08
C ILE A 1153 -89.75 -23.14 6.14
N ASN A 1154 -90.08 -22.58 4.97
CA ASN A 1154 -91.06 -23.20 4.06
C ASN A 1154 -90.46 -24.31 3.18
N SER A 1155 -89.13 -24.39 3.02
CA SER A 1155 -88.48 -25.45 2.25
C SER A 1155 -87.01 -25.60 2.62
N ALA A 1156 -86.58 -26.84 2.89
CA ALA A 1156 -85.19 -27.24 2.81
C ALA A 1156 -85.08 -28.47 1.91
N ALA A 1157 -83.99 -28.57 1.16
CA ALA A 1157 -83.73 -29.67 0.27
C ALA A 1157 -82.24 -29.99 0.22
N LEU A 1158 -81.91 -31.28 0.25
CA LEU A 1158 -80.63 -31.77 -0.22
C LEU A 1158 -80.76 -31.99 -1.73
N VAL A 1159 -79.96 -31.29 -2.52
CA VAL A 1159 -80.07 -31.27 -3.98
C VAL A 1159 -78.73 -31.67 -4.58
N GLN A 1160 -78.78 -32.60 -5.54
CA GLN A 1160 -77.64 -32.86 -6.41
C GLN A 1160 -77.75 -31.99 -7.65
N VAL A 1161 -76.82 -31.05 -7.81
CA VAL A 1161 -76.69 -30.20 -8.99
C VAL A 1161 -75.76 -30.89 -9.97
N THR A 1162 -76.29 -31.30 -11.12
CA THR A 1162 -75.55 -32.09 -12.13
C THR A 1162 -75.11 -31.30 -13.37
N THR A 1163 -75.58 -30.06 -13.53
CA THR A 1163 -75.25 -29.17 -14.65
C THR A 1163 -74.91 -27.76 -14.14
N ALA A 1164 -73.92 -27.11 -14.78
CA ALA A 1164 -73.32 -25.79 -14.47
C ALA A 1164 -72.06 -25.78 -13.57
N GLY A 1165 -71.42 -24.61 -13.43
CA GLY A 1165 -70.13 -24.38 -12.74
C GLY A 1165 -70.12 -24.58 -11.22
N ILE A 1166 -71.23 -25.06 -10.64
CA ILE A 1166 -71.40 -25.38 -9.22
C ILE A 1166 -71.87 -26.82 -9.01
N ALA A 1167 -71.55 -27.76 -9.92
CA ALA A 1167 -71.97 -29.16 -9.77
C ALA A 1167 -71.52 -29.77 -8.43
N GLY A 1168 -72.43 -30.45 -7.71
CA GLY A 1168 -72.18 -30.97 -6.36
C GLY A 1168 -73.47 -31.30 -5.59
N ASN A 1169 -73.33 -31.77 -4.35
CA ASN A 1169 -74.47 -31.94 -3.44
C ASN A 1169 -74.55 -30.72 -2.51
N TYR A 1170 -75.75 -30.15 -2.39
CA TYR A 1170 -75.98 -28.95 -1.60
C TYR A 1170 -77.16 -29.14 -0.67
N ILE A 1171 -77.03 -28.61 0.54
CA ILE A 1171 -78.15 -28.39 1.43
C ILE A 1171 -78.58 -26.95 1.26
N ILE A 1172 -79.87 -26.80 0.97
CA ILE A 1172 -80.50 -25.52 0.69
C ILE A 1172 -81.60 -25.31 1.73
N VAL A 1173 -81.62 -24.16 2.41
CA VAL A 1173 -82.68 -23.75 3.35
C VAL A 1173 -83.13 -22.34 3.00
N ASN A 1174 -84.42 -22.17 2.67
CA ASN A 1174 -85.00 -20.87 2.29
C ASN A 1174 -85.70 -20.17 3.47
N ASP A 1175 -85.53 -18.85 3.57
CA ASP A 1175 -85.94 -17.99 4.69
C ASP A 1175 -87.40 -17.48 4.67
N ASN A 1176 -88.29 -18.11 3.88
CA ASN A 1176 -89.71 -17.76 3.74
C ASN A 1176 -90.01 -16.61 2.75
N VAL A 1177 -88.99 -16.09 2.04
CA VAL A 1177 -89.15 -15.15 0.92
C VAL A 1177 -89.05 -15.90 -0.42
N ALA A 1178 -89.92 -15.58 -1.37
CA ALA A 1178 -89.95 -16.25 -2.68
C ALA A 1178 -88.73 -15.82 -3.55
N GLY A 1179 -87.97 -16.80 -4.04
CA GLY A 1179 -86.74 -16.59 -4.82
C GLY A 1179 -85.48 -16.92 -4.01
N PHE A 1180 -84.37 -17.23 -4.69
CA PHE A 1180 -83.06 -17.53 -4.07
C PHE A 1180 -82.23 -16.24 -3.94
N GLN A 1181 -82.83 -15.19 -3.37
CA GLN A 1181 -82.39 -13.80 -3.55
C GLN A 1181 -82.12 -13.01 -2.26
N SER A 1182 -82.20 -13.61 -1.08
CA SER A 1182 -81.94 -12.88 0.16
C SER A 1182 -80.58 -13.26 0.78
N ALA A 1183 -79.94 -12.33 1.49
CA ALA A 1183 -78.74 -12.58 2.30
C ALA A 1183 -78.97 -13.55 3.49
N ASN A 1184 -80.14 -14.19 3.52
CA ASN A 1184 -80.61 -15.05 4.60
C ASN A 1184 -80.91 -16.48 4.10
N ASP A 1185 -80.80 -16.78 2.80
CA ASP A 1185 -80.85 -18.16 2.30
C ASP A 1185 -79.54 -18.89 2.63
N LEU A 1186 -79.65 -20.08 3.23
CA LEU A 1186 -78.49 -20.92 3.61
C LEU A 1186 -78.19 -21.92 2.49
N LEU A 1187 -76.96 -21.89 2.00
CA LEU A 1187 -76.43 -22.84 1.03
C LEU A 1187 -75.16 -23.48 1.59
N VAL A 1188 -75.18 -24.78 1.85
CA VAL A 1188 -74.01 -25.54 2.35
C VAL A 1188 -73.64 -26.61 1.34
N ASN A 1189 -72.38 -26.63 0.91
CA ASN A 1189 -71.84 -27.67 0.06
C ASN A 1189 -71.50 -28.90 0.90
N VAL A 1190 -72.02 -30.07 0.54
CA VAL A 1190 -71.71 -31.32 1.25
C VAL A 1190 -70.99 -32.27 0.31
N THR A 1191 -69.77 -32.62 0.69
CA THR A 1191 -68.90 -33.55 -0.04
C THR A 1191 -68.55 -34.74 0.84
N GLY A 1192 -68.11 -35.85 0.23
CA GLY A 1192 -67.71 -37.04 0.98
C GLY A 1192 -68.83 -37.78 1.71
N ILE A 1193 -70.09 -37.62 1.29
CA ILE A 1193 -71.26 -38.25 1.94
C ILE A 1193 -71.07 -39.78 2.05
N THR A 1194 -71.16 -40.30 3.27
CA THR A 1194 -71.23 -41.74 3.53
C THR A 1194 -72.66 -42.13 3.94
N GLY A 1195 -73.13 -43.31 3.52
CA GLY A 1195 -74.52 -43.75 3.67
C GLY A 1195 -75.37 -43.61 2.40
N THR A 1196 -76.63 -44.05 2.45
CA THR A 1196 -77.53 -44.05 1.28
C THR A 1196 -78.58 -42.95 1.39
N LEU A 1197 -78.53 -41.98 0.47
CA LEU A 1197 -79.63 -41.03 0.26
C LEU A 1197 -80.81 -41.75 -0.40
N PRO A 1198 -82.04 -41.64 0.13
CA PRO A 1198 -83.23 -42.03 -0.60
C PRO A 1198 -83.32 -41.27 -1.93
N ALA A 1199 -83.79 -41.91 -3.00
CA ALA A 1199 -83.88 -41.29 -4.33
C ALA A 1199 -84.74 -40.01 -4.27
N LEU A 1200 -84.08 -38.86 -4.38
CA LEU A 1200 -84.71 -37.56 -4.56
C LEU A 1200 -84.91 -37.41 -6.07
N GLY A 1201 -86.15 -37.35 -6.54
CA GLY A 1201 -86.44 -37.24 -7.97
C GLY A 1201 -85.75 -36.03 -8.64
N ASN A 1202 -85.56 -36.08 -9.96
CA ASN A 1202 -84.94 -34.98 -10.71
C ASN A 1202 -85.78 -33.68 -10.60
N ILE A 1203 -85.13 -32.56 -10.32
CA ILE A 1203 -85.73 -31.21 -10.29
C ILE A 1203 -84.99 -30.34 -11.32
N THR A 1204 -85.74 -29.64 -12.16
CA THR A 1204 -85.17 -28.71 -13.15
C THR A 1204 -84.63 -27.45 -12.45
N VAL A 1205 -83.37 -27.08 -12.73
CA VAL A 1205 -82.64 -25.95 -12.12
C VAL A 1205 -83.41 -24.61 -12.19
N SER A 1206 -84.21 -24.41 -13.25
CA SER A 1206 -85.06 -23.21 -13.44
C SER A 1206 -86.13 -23.00 -12.37
N ASN A 1207 -86.42 -24.01 -11.55
CA ASN A 1207 -87.38 -23.92 -10.46
C ASN A 1207 -86.71 -23.62 -9.10
N PHE A 1208 -85.37 -23.54 -9.06
CA PHE A 1208 -84.58 -23.31 -7.84
C PHE A 1208 -83.98 -21.90 -7.79
N PHE A 1209 -83.57 -21.36 -8.93
CA PHE A 1209 -83.02 -20.01 -9.05
C PHE A 1209 -84.04 -19.13 -9.79
N VAL A 1210 -84.78 -18.30 -9.06
CA VAL A 1210 -85.48 -17.13 -9.64
C VAL A 1210 -84.71 -15.91 -9.24
#